data_AF-A0A847DT09-F1
#
_entry.id   AF-A0A847DT09-F1
#
_cell.length_a   1.000
_cell.length_b   1.000
_cell.length_c   1.000
_cell.angle_alpha   90.00
_cell.angle_beta   90.00
_cell.angle_gamma   90.00
#
_symmetry.space_group_name_H-M   'P 1'
#
loop_
_entity.id
_entity.type
_entity.pdbx_description
1 polymer ?
#
loop_
_entity_poly.entity_id
_entity_poly.type
_entity_poly.pdbx_seq_one_letter_code
_entity_poly.pdbx_strand_id
1 'polypeptide(L)'
;MSALRRHRALDRIWRNEPGWRGHLASVNHTTLGLRFMVAAFVFFAIAGLLAMLIRAQLATPHSDFIGPDAYAQVFTMHGSIMMFLFAIPLLEGLAMYLLPKLLGARDLAFPRVSALGWWCYLFGGSILIAAMIAGVAPDSGWFLYPPLASKPYTPGINADVWLLGITFVEISALAAAIEIVVSVLKLRAAGMRLDRMPIYAWYLLATAGMMVFAFPPLILGSILLEVERAFGWPFYTADRGGSPLLWQHLFWLFGHPEVYIIFLPAAGAISTMLPVLARTRLVGYGPIVAAVLALAFLSFGLWVHHMYTTGIPHMALGFFSAASSLVAVPTAVQIFSWLATLWQGRPELKLPMLYLIGFFIVFVLGGLTGVMVAVVPFDQQAHDSAFVTAHLHYVLVGGFVFPMMAAAHWWLPHMSGRRYPTRMGVAAFWLVLIGFNLTFLGMHLTGLLGMPRRIDTYAADIGWTALNLASSVGGFVQAIGFALFALDIGLQVRFGRRSERDPWHAETLEWAMPTPPPPYNFVSLPRVESREPLLDDPDLGLRLVRGEGLLAEARNGWRETLAVDIVSGEPEHIAVVPGNSLLPITMAAVLGGFFLSMLAGWYPVAPAFLVVAAAIGWRWATETGSAVPIGRLPAGDGLELPTQHEVRGGPGWWGSVVTVAASLTLLASLLFGHAFLWTVSPDWPPPSLVPAVWLEPLLVLVGAALALWAGRRADLGAADGGPADAASSRRASVDGTRLRAPVTLAICGQLLAFAALIALVAWRIPSPAEHAYAATAMAMAAYALFHVGLALMMWLFVRRRIASGHIAGDRSAPLRIVRLWGGLGALSAAGITLLLVLPAWLA
;
A
#
# COMPACT_ATOMS: atom_id res chain seq x y z
N MET A 1 -30.46 -23.08 -13.82
CA MET A 1 -29.73 -23.58 -15.02
C MET A 1 -28.98 -24.87 -14.71
N SER A 2 -28.60 -25.69 -15.70
CA SER A 2 -27.67 -26.83 -15.45
C SER A 2 -26.29 -26.31 -15.01
N ALA A 3 -25.57 -27.03 -14.15
CA ALA A 3 -24.26 -26.60 -13.63
C ALA A 3 -23.29 -26.15 -14.75
N LEU A 4 -23.13 -26.96 -15.80
CA LEU A 4 -22.27 -26.61 -16.95
C LEU A 4 -22.65 -25.29 -17.63
N ARG A 5 -23.96 -24.97 -17.70
CA ARG A 5 -24.44 -23.69 -18.27
C ARG A 5 -24.10 -22.51 -17.36
N ARG A 6 -24.17 -22.68 -16.03
CA ARG A 6 -23.75 -21.65 -15.06
C ARG A 6 -22.26 -21.33 -15.20
N HIS A 7 -21.42 -22.36 -15.22
CA HIS A 7 -19.98 -22.23 -15.42
C HIS A 7 -19.64 -21.47 -16.71
N ARG A 8 -20.24 -21.83 -17.85
CA ARG A 8 -20.00 -21.14 -19.14
C ARG A 8 -20.45 -19.69 -19.12
N ALA A 9 -21.57 -19.38 -18.46
CA ALA A 9 -22.07 -18.02 -18.35
C ALA A 9 -21.14 -17.14 -17.51
N LEU A 10 -20.70 -17.64 -16.34
CA LEU A 10 -19.75 -16.95 -15.48
C LEU A 10 -18.38 -16.80 -16.16
N ASP A 11 -17.85 -17.84 -16.78
CA ASP A 11 -16.57 -17.77 -17.50
C ASP A 11 -16.59 -16.65 -18.55
N ARG A 12 -17.64 -16.57 -19.37
CA ARG A 12 -17.79 -15.52 -20.39
C ARG A 12 -17.76 -14.10 -19.81
N ILE A 13 -18.32 -13.90 -18.63
CA ILE A 13 -18.42 -12.58 -17.96
C ILE A 13 -17.10 -12.21 -17.27
N TRP A 14 -16.45 -13.19 -16.64
CA TRP A 14 -15.31 -12.96 -15.76
C TRP A 14 -13.95 -13.12 -16.42
N ARG A 15 -13.89 -13.81 -17.56
CA ARG A 15 -12.65 -13.95 -18.34
C ARG A 15 -12.12 -12.60 -18.84
N ASN A 16 -10.82 -12.57 -19.09
CA ASN A 16 -10.18 -11.47 -19.79
C ASN A 16 -10.59 -11.47 -21.26
N GLU A 17 -10.57 -10.30 -21.90
CA GLU A 17 -10.70 -10.23 -23.36
C GLU A 17 -9.57 -11.03 -24.04
N PRO A 18 -9.79 -11.61 -25.23
CA PRO A 18 -8.74 -12.31 -25.95
C PRO A 18 -7.73 -11.34 -26.58
N GLY A 19 -6.53 -11.83 -26.86
CA GLY A 19 -5.48 -11.09 -27.57
C GLY A 19 -4.78 -10.00 -26.75
N TRP A 20 -3.99 -9.17 -27.44
CA TRP A 20 -3.18 -8.11 -26.83
C TRP A 20 -4.04 -7.07 -26.08
N ARG A 21 -5.21 -6.74 -26.63
CA ARG A 21 -6.14 -5.78 -26.01
C ARG A 21 -6.59 -6.25 -24.64
N GLY A 22 -6.92 -7.52 -24.48
CA GLY A 22 -7.31 -8.07 -23.19
C GLY A 22 -6.16 -8.18 -22.20
N HIS A 23 -4.92 -8.31 -22.68
CA HIS A 23 -3.76 -8.16 -21.80
C HIS A 23 -3.70 -6.74 -21.22
N LEU A 24 -3.88 -5.70 -22.03
CA LEU A 24 -3.84 -4.32 -21.55
C LEU A 24 -5.06 -3.94 -20.71
N ALA A 25 -6.25 -4.47 -21.06
CA ALA A 25 -7.51 -4.12 -20.45
C ALA A 25 -7.91 -4.97 -19.22
N SER A 26 -7.11 -5.99 -18.87
CA SER A 26 -7.43 -6.90 -17.77
C SER A 26 -7.53 -6.20 -16.42
N VAL A 27 -8.60 -6.48 -15.69
CA VAL A 27 -8.83 -6.00 -14.31
C VAL A 27 -8.99 -7.13 -13.30
N ASN A 28 -8.98 -8.39 -13.75
CA ASN A 28 -9.24 -9.53 -12.87
C ASN A 28 -8.10 -9.68 -11.83
N HIS A 29 -8.46 -9.77 -10.55
CA HIS A 29 -7.48 -9.85 -9.45
C HIS A 29 -6.48 -11.02 -9.58
N THR A 30 -6.88 -12.15 -10.16
CA THR A 30 -5.98 -13.29 -10.37
C THR A 30 -4.91 -12.93 -11.41
N THR A 31 -5.30 -12.26 -12.49
CA THR A 31 -4.36 -11.83 -13.53
C THR A 31 -3.43 -10.73 -13.03
N LEU A 32 -3.97 -9.74 -12.34
CA LEU A 32 -3.18 -8.65 -11.77
C LEU A 32 -2.23 -9.17 -10.69
N GLY A 33 -2.72 -9.99 -9.76
CA GLY A 33 -1.88 -10.58 -8.70
C GLY A 33 -0.69 -11.36 -9.25
N LEU A 34 -0.90 -12.19 -10.28
CA LEU A 34 0.17 -12.90 -10.96
C LEU A 34 1.18 -11.96 -11.64
N ARG A 35 0.72 -10.87 -12.26
CA ARG A 35 1.60 -9.88 -12.88
C ARG A 35 2.49 -9.18 -11.86
N PHE A 36 1.92 -8.72 -10.76
CA PHE A 36 2.65 -8.14 -9.63
C PHE A 36 3.73 -9.07 -9.13
N MET A 37 3.38 -10.33 -8.82
CA MET A 37 4.36 -11.30 -8.32
C MET A 37 5.48 -11.56 -9.33
N VAL A 38 5.15 -11.75 -10.61
CA VAL A 38 6.18 -11.98 -11.66
C VAL A 38 7.12 -10.78 -11.80
N ALA A 39 6.59 -9.56 -11.88
CA ALA A 39 7.42 -8.36 -11.97
C ALA A 39 8.28 -8.18 -10.71
N ALA A 40 7.71 -8.38 -9.52
CA ALA A 40 8.45 -8.32 -8.26
C ALA A 40 9.62 -9.32 -8.24
N PHE A 41 9.43 -10.55 -8.73
CA PHE A 41 10.52 -11.53 -8.85
C PHE A 41 11.58 -11.14 -9.89
N VAL A 42 11.21 -10.45 -10.97
CA VAL A 42 12.19 -9.88 -11.92
C VAL A 42 13.02 -8.81 -11.24
N PHE A 43 12.39 -7.89 -10.50
CA PHE A 43 13.11 -6.88 -9.72
C PHE A 43 13.97 -7.48 -8.62
N PHE A 44 13.51 -8.54 -7.95
CA PHE A 44 14.33 -9.30 -7.00
C PHE A 44 15.58 -9.87 -7.66
N ALA A 45 15.46 -10.45 -8.86
CA ALA A 45 16.61 -10.97 -9.58
C ALA A 45 17.61 -9.85 -9.92
N ILE A 46 17.13 -8.69 -10.38
CA ILE A 46 17.97 -7.51 -10.63
C ILE A 46 18.68 -7.07 -9.34
N ALA A 47 17.96 -6.90 -8.23
CA ALA A 47 18.54 -6.49 -6.96
C ALA A 47 19.53 -7.52 -6.39
N GLY A 48 19.28 -8.81 -6.62
CA GLY A 48 20.20 -9.89 -6.24
C GLY A 48 21.50 -9.84 -7.04
N LEU A 49 21.45 -9.53 -8.34
CA LEU A 49 22.65 -9.28 -9.15
C LEU A 49 23.43 -8.08 -8.61
N LEU A 50 22.75 -6.96 -8.30
CA LEU A 50 23.39 -5.79 -7.70
C LEU A 50 24.06 -6.12 -6.36
N ALA A 51 23.41 -6.93 -5.51
CA ALA A 51 24.00 -7.41 -4.26
C ALA A 51 25.30 -8.20 -4.49
N MET A 52 25.36 -9.01 -5.55
CA MET A 52 26.57 -9.76 -5.89
C MET A 52 27.69 -8.86 -6.41
N LEU A 53 27.36 -7.77 -7.11
CA LEU A 53 28.36 -6.76 -7.49
C LEU A 53 28.97 -6.08 -6.26
N ILE A 54 28.15 -5.73 -5.26
CA ILE A 54 28.62 -5.18 -3.97
C ILE A 54 29.55 -6.19 -3.28
N ARG A 55 29.15 -7.46 -3.22
CA ARG A 55 29.96 -8.50 -2.57
C ARG A 55 31.23 -8.83 -3.33
N ALA A 56 31.23 -8.77 -4.66
CA ALA A 56 32.44 -8.95 -5.47
C ALA A 56 33.44 -7.82 -5.19
N GLN A 57 32.98 -6.58 -5.13
CA GLN A 57 33.82 -5.42 -4.77
C GLN A 57 34.42 -5.57 -3.37
N LEU A 58 33.60 -5.93 -2.37
CA LEU A 58 34.03 -6.04 -0.98
C LEU A 58 34.66 -7.39 -0.62
N ALA A 59 34.99 -8.26 -1.58
CA ALA A 59 35.57 -9.57 -1.28
C ALA A 59 37.03 -9.45 -0.77
N THR A 60 37.76 -8.45 -1.27
CA THR A 60 39.17 -8.21 -0.94
C THR A 60 39.42 -6.72 -0.70
N PRO A 61 40.38 -6.34 0.16
CA PRO A 61 40.74 -4.95 0.38
C PRO A 61 41.25 -4.31 -0.93
N HIS A 62 40.97 -3.02 -1.13
CA HIS A 62 41.42 -2.25 -2.31
C HIS A 62 41.11 -2.91 -3.66
N SER A 63 39.94 -3.56 -3.77
CA SER A 63 39.47 -4.11 -5.04
C SER A 63 39.17 -2.99 -6.04
N ASP A 64 39.57 -3.17 -7.30
CA ASP A 64 39.27 -2.25 -8.41
C ASP A 64 38.10 -2.73 -9.28
N PHE A 65 37.23 -3.61 -8.76
CA PHE A 65 36.16 -4.24 -9.55
C PHE A 65 35.09 -3.25 -10.02
N ILE A 66 34.65 -2.34 -9.14
CA ILE A 66 33.77 -1.20 -9.47
C ILE A 66 34.25 0.05 -8.75
N GLY A 67 34.25 1.19 -9.47
CA GLY A 67 34.63 2.48 -8.89
C GLY A 67 33.57 3.05 -7.93
N PRO A 68 33.93 4.07 -7.12
CA PRO A 68 33.06 4.62 -6.07
C PRO A 68 31.69 5.11 -6.56
N ASP A 69 31.63 5.83 -7.69
CA ASP A 69 30.37 6.36 -8.22
C ASP A 69 29.42 5.25 -8.67
N ALA A 70 29.96 4.22 -9.35
CA ALA A 70 29.18 3.06 -9.77
C ALA A 70 28.74 2.24 -8.55
N TYR A 71 29.62 2.07 -7.55
CA TYR A 71 29.27 1.44 -6.28
C TYR A 71 28.12 2.17 -5.59
N ALA A 72 28.16 3.51 -5.57
CA ALA A 72 27.13 4.36 -4.99
C ALA A 72 25.75 4.11 -5.62
N GLN A 73 25.71 4.07 -6.96
CA GLN A 73 24.49 3.74 -7.71
C GLN A 73 24.02 2.30 -7.45
N VAL A 74 24.93 1.33 -7.49
CA VAL A 74 24.62 -0.10 -7.30
C VAL A 74 24.03 -0.36 -5.92
N PHE A 75 24.64 0.15 -4.84
CA PHE A 75 24.12 -0.08 -3.49
C PHE A 75 22.79 0.64 -3.26
N THR A 76 22.65 1.85 -3.80
CA THR A 76 21.41 2.64 -3.71
C THR A 76 20.26 1.94 -4.44
N MET A 77 20.52 1.45 -5.65
CA MET A 77 19.54 0.70 -6.43
C MET A 77 19.22 -0.66 -5.83
N HIS A 78 20.20 -1.38 -5.27
CA HIS A 78 19.92 -2.62 -4.54
C HIS A 78 18.88 -2.41 -3.44
N GLY A 79 19.10 -1.43 -2.56
CA GLY A 79 18.17 -1.11 -1.47
C GLY A 79 16.81 -0.64 -2.00
N SER A 80 16.79 0.29 -2.95
CA SER A 80 15.55 0.86 -3.49
C SER A 80 14.68 -0.19 -4.20
N ILE A 81 15.30 -1.08 -4.99
CA ILE A 81 14.58 -2.14 -5.69
C ILE A 81 14.04 -3.17 -4.68
N MET A 82 14.83 -3.57 -3.69
CA MET A 82 14.38 -4.55 -2.68
C MET A 82 13.17 -4.05 -1.88
N MET A 83 13.22 -2.80 -1.40
CA MET A 83 12.17 -2.24 -0.55
C MET A 83 10.91 -1.90 -1.35
N PHE A 84 11.06 -1.10 -2.42
CA PHE A 84 9.91 -0.52 -3.13
C PHE A 84 9.43 -1.32 -4.34
N LEU A 85 10.33 -2.03 -5.04
CA LEU A 85 9.97 -2.72 -6.30
C LEU A 85 9.77 -4.23 -6.14
N PHE A 86 10.28 -4.82 -5.06
CA PHE A 86 10.14 -6.24 -4.77
C PHE A 86 9.21 -6.51 -3.59
N ALA A 87 9.57 -6.11 -2.37
CA ALA A 87 8.91 -6.59 -1.17
C ALA A 87 7.43 -6.22 -1.14
N ILE A 88 7.12 -4.93 -1.26
CA ILE A 88 5.74 -4.42 -1.23
C ILE A 88 4.92 -4.93 -2.43
N PRO A 89 5.39 -4.83 -3.69
CA PRO A 89 4.64 -5.33 -4.84
C PRO A 89 4.42 -6.85 -4.84
N LEU A 90 5.34 -7.65 -4.29
CA LEU A 90 5.12 -9.10 -4.12
C LEU A 90 3.93 -9.36 -3.19
N LEU A 91 3.87 -8.63 -2.07
CA LEU A 91 2.80 -8.75 -1.08
C LEU A 91 1.46 -8.25 -1.62
N GLU A 92 1.46 -7.14 -2.35
CA GLU A 92 0.30 -6.65 -3.09
C GLU A 92 -0.21 -7.71 -4.07
N GLY A 93 0.70 -8.30 -4.86
CA GLY A 93 0.34 -9.34 -5.81
C GLY A 93 -0.24 -10.59 -5.16
N LEU A 94 0.35 -11.02 -4.05
CA LEU A 94 -0.13 -12.16 -3.25
C LEU A 94 -1.49 -11.87 -2.61
N ALA A 95 -1.67 -10.68 -2.03
CA ALA A 95 -2.93 -10.24 -1.45
C ALA A 95 -4.02 -10.16 -2.52
N MET A 96 -3.74 -9.54 -3.67
CA MET A 96 -4.69 -9.47 -4.77
C MET A 96 -5.10 -10.86 -5.25
N TYR A 97 -4.13 -11.78 -5.35
CA TYR A 97 -4.40 -13.14 -5.80
C TYR A 97 -5.24 -13.95 -4.77
N LEU A 98 -4.83 -13.96 -3.50
CA LEU A 98 -5.38 -14.85 -2.47
C LEU A 98 -6.62 -14.30 -1.78
N LEU A 99 -6.70 -12.99 -1.55
CA LEU A 99 -7.67 -12.43 -0.61
C LEU A 99 -9.12 -12.77 -1.00
N PRO A 100 -9.59 -12.59 -2.25
CA PRO A 100 -10.96 -12.96 -2.59
C PRO A 100 -11.26 -14.44 -2.37
N LYS A 101 -10.26 -15.30 -2.54
CA LYS A 101 -10.42 -16.75 -2.41
C LYS A 101 -10.57 -17.16 -0.95
N LEU A 102 -9.78 -16.57 -0.07
CA LEU A 102 -9.88 -16.76 1.38
C LEU A 102 -11.17 -16.19 1.96
N LEU A 103 -11.64 -15.06 1.42
CA LEU A 103 -12.88 -14.42 1.86
C LEU A 103 -14.14 -15.06 1.28
N GLY A 104 -14.02 -16.01 0.34
CA GLY A 104 -15.18 -16.59 -0.35
C GLY A 104 -15.88 -15.64 -1.32
N ALA A 105 -15.13 -14.74 -1.96
CA ALA A 105 -15.59 -13.74 -2.91
C ALA A 105 -15.09 -13.99 -4.34
N ARG A 106 -15.73 -13.37 -5.33
CA ARG A 106 -15.32 -13.50 -6.75
C ARG A 106 -14.18 -12.59 -7.15
N ASP A 107 -14.07 -11.41 -6.54
CA ASP A 107 -13.10 -10.38 -6.87
C ASP A 107 -12.94 -9.41 -5.68
N LEU A 108 -12.06 -8.44 -5.85
CA LEU A 108 -11.87 -7.32 -4.93
C LEU A 108 -12.83 -6.15 -5.25
N ALA A 109 -12.81 -5.10 -4.42
CA ALA A 109 -13.79 -4.02 -4.42
C ALA A 109 -13.68 -3.02 -5.59
N PHE A 110 -12.48 -2.69 -6.03
CA PHE A 110 -12.17 -1.72 -7.08
C PHE A 110 -11.17 -2.31 -8.10
N PRO A 111 -11.55 -3.34 -8.90
CA PRO A 111 -10.65 -4.00 -9.85
C PRO A 111 -9.92 -3.06 -10.83
N ARG A 112 -10.56 -1.97 -11.24
CA ARG A 112 -9.95 -0.97 -12.13
C ARG A 112 -8.90 -0.09 -11.42
N VAL A 113 -9.04 0.14 -10.12
CA VAL A 113 -8.05 0.86 -9.31
C VAL A 113 -6.83 -0.03 -9.08
N SER A 114 -7.03 -1.32 -8.82
CA SER A 114 -5.91 -2.29 -8.79
C SER A 114 -5.17 -2.35 -10.13
N ALA A 115 -5.89 -2.31 -11.25
CA ALA A 115 -5.27 -2.26 -12.57
C ALA A 115 -4.49 -0.96 -12.81
N LEU A 116 -4.96 0.18 -12.28
CA LEU A 116 -4.22 1.45 -12.33
C LEU A 116 -2.92 1.32 -11.54
N GLY A 117 -2.99 0.78 -10.32
CA GLY A 117 -1.82 0.54 -9.48
C GLY A 117 -0.76 -0.32 -10.19
N TRP A 118 -1.17 -1.42 -10.82
CA TRP A 118 -0.27 -2.26 -11.63
C TRP A 118 0.53 -1.47 -12.67
N TRP A 119 -0.13 -0.59 -13.42
CA TRP A 119 0.55 0.19 -14.46
C TRP A 119 1.45 1.29 -13.88
N CYS A 120 1.03 1.95 -12.81
CA CYS A 120 1.87 2.93 -12.10
C CYS A 120 3.14 2.27 -11.54
N TYR A 121 3.02 1.09 -10.93
CA TYR A 121 4.14 0.29 -10.46
C TYR A 121 5.10 -0.06 -11.61
N LEU A 122 4.58 -0.60 -12.72
CA LEU A 122 5.42 -1.00 -13.85
C LEU A 122 6.14 0.20 -14.47
N PHE A 123 5.45 1.32 -14.69
CA PHE A 123 6.04 2.51 -15.31
C PHE A 123 7.04 3.20 -14.38
N GLY A 124 6.71 3.38 -13.09
CA GLY A 124 7.63 3.93 -12.10
C GLY A 124 8.89 3.08 -11.95
N GLY A 125 8.75 1.76 -11.77
CA GLY A 125 9.89 0.84 -11.73
C GLY A 125 10.73 0.86 -13.01
N SER A 126 10.10 1.01 -14.18
CA SER A 126 10.82 1.12 -15.46
C SER A 126 11.65 2.39 -15.57
N ILE A 127 11.20 3.52 -14.99
CA ILE A 127 11.99 4.77 -14.93
C ILE A 127 13.30 4.52 -14.18
N LEU A 128 13.26 3.86 -13.03
CA LEU A 128 14.47 3.56 -12.25
C LEU A 128 15.42 2.64 -13.02
N ILE A 129 14.92 1.57 -13.64
CA ILE A 129 15.78 0.65 -14.41
C ILE A 129 16.37 1.32 -15.65
N ALA A 130 15.59 2.13 -16.36
CA ALA A 130 16.09 2.87 -17.53
C ALA A 130 17.19 3.87 -17.12
N ALA A 131 17.01 4.59 -16.01
CA ALA A 131 18.02 5.50 -15.48
C ALA A 131 19.32 4.78 -15.07
N MET A 132 19.20 3.59 -14.46
CA MET A 132 20.35 2.75 -14.12
C MET A 132 21.12 2.30 -15.36
N ILE A 133 20.42 1.86 -16.42
CA ILE A 133 21.06 1.50 -17.70
C ILE A 133 21.73 2.71 -18.35
N ALA A 134 21.15 3.90 -18.19
CA ALA A 134 21.70 5.16 -18.68
C ALA A 134 22.83 5.75 -17.81
N GLY A 135 23.21 5.10 -16.69
CA GLY A 135 24.30 5.55 -15.81
C GLY A 135 23.95 6.73 -14.91
N VAL A 136 22.66 7.06 -14.77
CA VAL A 136 22.14 8.18 -13.97
C VAL A 136 21.21 7.69 -12.85
N ALA A 137 21.47 6.49 -12.33
CA ALA A 137 20.72 5.99 -11.19
C ALA A 137 20.97 6.83 -9.93
N PRO A 138 20.02 6.81 -8.98
CA PRO A 138 20.21 7.43 -7.68
C PRO A 138 21.44 6.85 -6.97
N ASP A 139 22.20 7.70 -6.27
CA ASP A 139 23.52 7.39 -5.70
C ASP A 139 23.67 7.76 -4.20
N SER A 140 22.64 8.34 -3.59
CA SER A 140 22.70 8.86 -2.21
C SER A 140 22.06 7.93 -1.16
N GLY A 141 22.01 6.62 -1.46
CA GLY A 141 21.34 5.61 -0.64
C GLY A 141 19.81 5.59 -0.82
N TRP A 142 19.18 4.46 -0.44
CA TRP A 142 17.75 4.21 -0.66
C TRP A 142 16.79 5.14 0.10
N PHE A 143 17.33 6.03 0.94
CA PHE A 143 16.57 7.01 1.72
C PHE A 143 16.96 8.47 1.44
N LEU A 144 17.86 8.75 0.48
CA LEU A 144 18.15 10.08 -0.06
C LEU A 144 18.20 11.25 0.95
N TYR A 145 19.07 11.19 1.95
CA TYR A 145 19.14 12.27 2.93
C TYR A 145 19.62 13.60 2.33
N PRO A 146 18.88 14.71 2.51
CA PRO A 146 19.45 16.04 2.46
C PRO A 146 20.51 16.22 3.58
N PRO A 147 21.54 17.06 3.36
CA PRO A 147 21.73 17.87 2.18
C PRO A 147 22.36 17.12 0.99
N LEU A 148 22.85 15.88 1.17
CA LEU A 148 23.53 15.13 0.11
C LEU A 148 22.65 14.97 -1.13
N ALA A 149 21.36 14.65 -0.97
CA ALA A 149 20.43 14.54 -2.08
C ALA A 149 19.95 15.88 -2.67
N SER A 150 20.29 17.02 -2.06
CA SER A 150 19.91 18.35 -2.57
C SER A 150 20.83 18.78 -3.72
N LYS A 151 20.35 19.68 -4.59
CA LYS A 151 21.06 20.15 -5.79
C LYS A 151 22.53 20.59 -5.59
N PRO A 152 22.92 21.25 -4.49
CA PRO A 152 24.32 21.65 -4.30
C PRO A 152 25.31 20.48 -4.26
N TYR A 153 24.88 19.28 -3.83
CA TYR A 153 25.72 18.10 -3.70
C TYR A 153 25.43 17.07 -4.81
N THR A 154 24.17 16.92 -5.23
CA THR A 154 23.76 16.07 -6.37
C THR A 154 23.06 16.93 -7.43
N PRO A 155 23.82 17.63 -8.31
CA PRO A 155 23.25 18.57 -9.29
C PRO A 155 22.55 17.89 -10.47
N GLY A 156 22.88 16.62 -10.75
CA GLY A 156 22.25 15.82 -11.79
C GLY A 156 20.84 15.34 -11.42
N ILE A 157 20.25 14.58 -12.34
CA ILE A 157 18.88 14.04 -12.20
C ILE A 157 18.79 12.80 -11.29
N ASN A 158 19.91 12.31 -10.77
CA ASN A 158 20.00 11.03 -10.05
C ASN A 158 18.99 10.94 -8.89
N ALA A 159 18.88 12.00 -8.08
CA ALA A 159 17.87 12.04 -7.01
C ALA A 159 16.44 12.22 -7.55
N ASP A 160 16.25 13.00 -8.62
CA ASP A 160 14.92 13.23 -9.25
C ASP A 160 14.34 11.93 -9.81
N VAL A 161 15.18 11.06 -10.38
CA VAL A 161 14.81 9.71 -10.84
C VAL A 161 14.15 8.91 -9.73
N TRP A 162 14.73 8.93 -8.52
CA TRP A 162 14.19 8.23 -7.38
C TRP A 162 12.91 8.89 -6.88
N LEU A 163 12.92 10.21 -6.69
CA LEU A 163 11.79 10.96 -6.13
C LEU A 163 10.54 10.79 -6.99
N LEU A 164 10.66 11.01 -8.30
CA LEU A 164 9.55 10.89 -9.23
C LEU A 164 9.20 9.42 -9.53
N GLY A 165 10.21 8.56 -9.66
CA GLY A 165 10.00 7.14 -9.97
C GLY A 165 9.33 6.37 -8.82
N ILE A 166 9.84 6.52 -7.59
CA ILE A 166 9.26 5.88 -6.41
C ILE A 166 7.89 6.48 -6.09
N THR A 167 7.71 7.81 -6.10
CA THR A 167 6.38 8.39 -5.88
C THR A 167 5.35 7.93 -6.91
N PHE A 168 5.77 7.62 -8.14
CA PHE A 168 4.86 7.00 -9.10
C PHE A 168 4.49 5.56 -8.71
N VAL A 169 5.44 4.77 -8.20
CA VAL A 169 5.19 3.43 -7.66
C VAL A 169 4.28 3.48 -6.43
N GLU A 170 4.40 4.49 -5.56
CA GLU A 170 3.58 4.64 -4.35
C GLU A 170 2.08 4.80 -4.64
N ILE A 171 1.71 5.27 -5.84
CA ILE A 171 0.31 5.25 -6.29
C ILE A 171 -0.25 3.82 -6.30
N SER A 172 0.57 2.82 -6.66
CA SER A 172 0.20 1.40 -6.58
C SER A 172 -0.09 0.96 -5.16
N ALA A 173 0.81 1.30 -4.23
CA ALA A 173 0.70 0.88 -2.85
C ALA A 173 -0.53 1.46 -2.17
N LEU A 174 -0.81 2.75 -2.39
CA LEU A 174 -2.01 3.37 -1.83
C LEU A 174 -3.30 2.79 -2.44
N ALA A 175 -3.29 2.51 -3.76
CA ALA A 175 -4.40 1.86 -4.43
C ALA A 175 -4.68 0.45 -3.87
N ALA A 176 -3.63 -0.35 -3.65
CA ALA A 176 -3.74 -1.68 -3.05
C ALA A 176 -4.24 -1.60 -1.60
N ALA A 177 -3.76 -0.64 -0.80
CA ALA A 177 -4.19 -0.46 0.57
C ALA A 177 -5.70 -0.18 0.68
N ILE A 178 -6.21 0.76 -0.12
CA ILE A 178 -7.64 1.08 -0.18
C ILE A 178 -8.47 -0.15 -0.62
N GLU A 179 -7.99 -0.86 -1.63
CA GLU A 179 -8.62 -2.08 -2.15
C GLU A 179 -8.76 -3.16 -1.08
N ILE A 180 -7.66 -3.45 -0.38
CA ILE A 180 -7.60 -4.52 0.63
C ILE A 180 -8.48 -4.16 1.83
N VAL A 181 -8.40 -2.94 2.37
CA VAL A 181 -9.24 -2.52 3.50
C VAL A 181 -10.72 -2.70 3.18
N VAL A 182 -11.18 -2.20 2.03
CA VAL A 182 -12.60 -2.29 1.67
C VAL A 182 -13.00 -3.73 1.36
N SER A 183 -12.16 -4.49 0.66
CA SER A 183 -12.46 -5.89 0.30
C SER A 183 -12.55 -6.77 1.54
N VAL A 184 -11.61 -6.65 2.49
CA VAL A 184 -11.69 -7.39 3.76
C VAL A 184 -12.94 -7.01 4.52
N LEU A 185 -13.24 -5.73 4.69
CA LEU A 185 -14.35 -5.33 5.56
C LEU A 185 -15.74 -5.58 4.93
N LYS A 186 -15.87 -5.41 3.60
CA LYS A 186 -17.17 -5.43 2.92
C LYS A 186 -17.40 -6.62 2.00
N LEU A 187 -16.38 -7.26 1.42
CA LEU A 187 -16.54 -8.32 0.40
C LEU A 187 -16.14 -9.70 0.93
N ARG A 188 -16.86 -10.15 1.95
CA ARG A 188 -16.69 -11.47 2.56
C ARG A 188 -17.89 -12.37 2.33
N ALA A 189 -17.68 -13.67 2.52
CA ALA A 189 -18.73 -14.67 2.56
C ALA A 189 -19.79 -14.33 3.61
N ALA A 190 -21.04 -14.70 3.34
CA ALA A 190 -22.14 -14.48 4.27
C ALA A 190 -21.88 -15.22 5.60
N GLY A 191 -22.09 -14.54 6.73
CA GLY A 191 -21.88 -15.10 8.08
C GLY A 191 -20.42 -15.04 8.58
N MET A 192 -19.48 -14.54 7.77
CA MET A 192 -18.09 -14.33 8.16
C MET A 192 -17.93 -13.07 9.02
N ARG A 193 -18.25 -13.20 10.30
CA ARG A 193 -17.98 -12.18 11.32
C ARG A 193 -16.48 -11.85 11.43
N LEU A 194 -16.13 -10.69 11.99
CA LEU A 194 -14.72 -10.31 12.19
C LEU A 194 -13.91 -11.35 12.99
N ASP A 195 -14.50 -11.90 14.05
CA ASP A 195 -13.88 -12.95 14.87
C ASP A 195 -13.78 -14.32 14.16
N ARG A 196 -14.45 -14.47 13.00
CA ARG A 196 -14.42 -15.67 12.16
C ARG A 196 -13.55 -15.55 10.91
N MET A 197 -12.94 -14.39 10.65
CA MET A 197 -12.11 -14.22 9.48
C MET A 197 -10.90 -15.17 9.48
N PRO A 198 -10.45 -15.65 8.31
CA PRO A 198 -9.16 -16.31 8.21
C PRO A 198 -8.07 -15.41 8.77
N ILE A 199 -7.10 -15.98 9.49
CA ILE A 199 -6.06 -15.19 10.14
C ILE A 199 -5.28 -14.31 9.16
N TYR A 200 -5.05 -14.79 7.92
CA TYR A 200 -4.39 -14.01 6.87
C TYR A 200 -5.11 -12.71 6.53
N ALA A 201 -6.45 -12.69 6.58
CA ALA A 201 -7.23 -11.49 6.32
C ALA A 201 -7.02 -10.43 7.41
N TRP A 202 -6.81 -10.83 8.67
CA TRP A 202 -6.45 -9.89 9.75
C TRP A 202 -5.07 -9.26 9.52
N TYR A 203 -4.08 -10.07 9.14
CA TYR A 203 -2.74 -9.57 8.82
C TYR A 203 -2.78 -8.59 7.65
N LEU A 204 -3.49 -8.92 6.57
CA LEU A 204 -3.63 -8.04 5.41
C LEU A 204 -4.43 -6.77 5.73
N LEU A 205 -5.46 -6.86 6.59
CA LEU A 205 -6.22 -5.68 7.03
C LEU A 205 -5.36 -4.73 7.86
N ALA A 206 -4.59 -5.26 8.82
CA ALA A 206 -3.66 -4.45 9.60
C ALA A 206 -2.59 -3.81 8.71
N THR A 207 -2.01 -4.59 7.80
CA THR A 207 -1.02 -4.12 6.82
C THR A 207 -1.58 -2.99 5.96
N ALA A 208 -2.74 -3.20 5.33
CA ALA A 208 -3.36 -2.18 4.47
C ALA A 208 -3.77 -0.94 5.27
N GLY A 209 -4.23 -1.11 6.51
CA GLY A 209 -4.46 0.00 7.43
C GLY A 209 -3.18 0.80 7.70
N MET A 210 -2.06 0.14 8.00
CA MET A 210 -0.77 0.81 8.15
C MET A 210 -0.36 1.54 6.87
N MET A 211 -0.52 0.93 5.69
CA MET A 211 -0.18 1.56 4.41
C MET A 211 -0.94 2.89 4.19
N VAL A 212 -2.23 2.95 4.57
CA VAL A 212 -3.05 4.18 4.49
C VAL A 212 -2.44 5.34 5.28
N PHE A 213 -1.78 5.06 6.41
CA PHE A 213 -1.21 6.08 7.30
C PHE A 213 0.32 6.26 7.14
N ALA A 214 1.04 5.24 6.67
CA ALA A 214 2.51 5.26 6.59
C ALA A 214 3.03 5.85 5.28
N PHE A 215 2.39 5.56 4.14
CA PHE A 215 2.86 6.06 2.84
C PHE A 215 2.74 7.59 2.65
N PRO A 216 1.67 8.25 3.13
CA PRO A 216 1.52 9.69 2.93
C PRO A 216 2.71 10.56 3.43
N PRO A 217 3.36 10.28 4.58
CA PRO A 217 4.61 10.91 4.97
C PRO A 217 5.74 10.85 3.92
N LEU A 218 5.98 9.68 3.30
CA LEU A 218 7.02 9.52 2.29
C LEU A 218 6.64 10.23 0.98
N ILE A 219 5.40 10.08 0.54
CA ILE A 219 4.87 10.79 -0.64
C ILE A 219 5.08 12.29 -0.45
N LEU A 220 4.73 12.83 0.73
CA LEU A 220 4.92 14.23 1.03
C LEU A 220 6.41 14.61 1.02
N GLY A 221 7.25 13.87 1.75
CA GLY A 221 8.70 14.14 1.78
C GLY A 221 9.27 14.21 0.38
N SER A 222 8.95 13.23 -0.47
CA SER A 222 9.39 13.15 -1.85
C SER A 222 8.91 14.33 -2.68
N ILE A 223 7.64 14.74 -2.54
CA ILE A 223 7.10 15.94 -3.20
C ILE A 223 7.86 17.20 -2.76
N LEU A 224 8.09 17.37 -1.45
CA LEU A 224 8.78 18.55 -0.93
C LEU A 224 10.24 18.61 -1.40
N LEU A 225 10.95 17.47 -1.43
CA LEU A 225 12.35 17.43 -1.89
C LEU A 225 12.44 17.63 -3.40
N GLU A 226 11.52 17.06 -4.17
CA GLU A 226 11.42 17.33 -5.61
C GLU A 226 11.14 18.80 -5.88
N VAL A 227 10.24 19.45 -5.13
CA VAL A 227 9.94 20.88 -5.26
C VAL A 227 11.13 21.74 -4.85
N GLU A 228 11.86 21.38 -3.77
CA GLU A 228 13.11 22.05 -3.39
C GLU A 228 14.12 21.99 -4.53
N ARG A 229 14.33 20.82 -5.12
CA ARG A 229 15.26 20.63 -6.22
C ARG A 229 14.77 21.36 -7.47
N ALA A 230 13.53 21.18 -7.90
CA ALA A 230 12.99 21.76 -9.13
C ALA A 230 12.93 23.30 -9.09
N PHE A 231 12.47 23.88 -7.98
CA PHE A 231 12.09 25.29 -7.88
C PHE A 231 12.85 26.10 -6.82
N GLY A 232 13.75 25.47 -6.06
CA GLY A 232 14.60 26.15 -5.09
C GLY A 232 13.91 26.51 -3.77
N TRP A 233 12.80 25.85 -3.42
CA TRP A 233 12.05 26.09 -2.19
C TRP A 233 12.74 25.44 -0.98
N PRO A 234 13.21 26.19 0.03
CA PRO A 234 14.13 25.67 1.05
C PRO A 234 13.41 24.93 2.18
N PHE A 235 12.86 23.75 1.93
CA PHE A 235 12.27 22.92 2.99
C PHE A 235 13.33 22.30 3.91
N TYR A 236 14.42 21.85 3.32
CA TYR A 236 15.52 21.14 3.98
C TYR A 236 16.80 21.97 4.04
N THR A 237 16.84 23.13 3.39
CA THR A 237 18.02 24.00 3.36
C THR A 237 18.08 24.90 4.60
N ALA A 238 19.06 24.66 5.47
CA ALA A 238 19.16 25.32 6.78
C ALA A 238 19.45 26.84 6.72
N ASP A 239 20.16 27.29 5.68
CA ASP A 239 20.51 28.70 5.45
C ASP A 239 19.30 29.62 5.26
N ARG A 240 18.17 29.06 4.81
CA ARG A 240 16.90 29.76 4.57
C ARG A 240 15.78 29.25 5.49
N GLY A 241 16.14 28.77 6.67
CA GLY A 241 15.22 28.37 7.73
C GLY A 241 14.61 26.96 7.59
N GLY A 242 15.07 26.16 6.63
CA GLY A 242 14.71 24.75 6.50
C GLY A 242 15.50 23.86 7.46
N SER A 243 15.30 22.54 7.41
CA SER A 243 16.10 21.61 8.21
C SER A 243 16.25 20.24 7.52
N PRO A 244 17.47 19.73 7.32
CA PRO A 244 17.67 18.39 6.76
C PRO A 244 17.03 17.27 7.61
N LEU A 245 16.89 17.48 8.92
CA LEU A 245 16.27 16.50 9.81
C LEU A 245 14.78 16.33 9.56
N LEU A 246 14.11 17.33 8.95
CA LEU A 246 12.70 17.20 8.57
C LEU A 246 12.50 16.01 7.61
N TRP A 247 13.43 15.82 6.65
CA TRP A 247 13.37 14.68 5.73
C TRP A 247 13.45 13.37 6.50
N GLN A 248 14.38 13.24 7.44
CA GLN A 248 14.52 12.01 8.23
C GLN A 248 13.27 11.70 9.05
N HIS A 249 12.65 12.72 9.67
CA HIS A 249 11.37 12.53 10.37
C HIS A 249 10.28 12.02 9.43
N LEU A 250 10.08 12.66 8.27
CA LEU A 250 9.04 12.27 7.30
C LEU A 250 9.32 10.88 6.71
N PHE A 251 10.58 10.62 6.33
CA PHE A 251 11.00 9.35 5.76
C PHE A 251 10.81 8.21 6.76
N TRP A 252 11.24 8.36 8.03
CA TRP A 252 11.14 7.26 9.00
C TRP A 252 9.75 7.09 9.59
N LEU A 253 8.92 8.14 9.62
CA LEU A 253 7.49 8.03 9.94
C LEU A 253 6.78 7.08 8.96
N PHE A 254 7.30 6.95 7.74
CA PHE A 254 6.98 5.88 6.79
C PHE A 254 7.83 4.62 7.01
N GLY A 255 9.15 4.74 6.96
CA GLY A 255 10.09 3.65 6.73
C GLY A 255 10.17 2.65 7.88
N HIS A 256 9.82 3.06 9.11
CA HIS A 256 9.72 2.09 10.19
C HIS A 256 8.39 1.30 10.18
N PRO A 257 7.21 1.91 10.01
CA PRO A 257 6.01 1.16 9.67
C PRO A 257 6.17 0.25 8.44
N GLU A 258 6.92 0.67 7.42
CA GLU A 258 7.17 -0.10 6.20
C GLU A 258 7.75 -1.50 6.48
N VAL A 259 8.72 -1.63 7.39
CA VAL A 259 9.31 -2.94 7.70
C VAL A 259 8.29 -3.90 8.34
N TYR A 260 7.29 -3.39 9.06
CA TYR A 260 6.17 -4.21 9.54
C TYR A 260 5.13 -4.47 8.46
N ILE A 261 4.91 -3.54 7.53
CA ILE A 261 4.09 -3.75 6.33
C ILE A 261 4.65 -4.90 5.50
N ILE A 262 5.97 -5.08 5.46
CA ILE A 262 6.63 -6.21 4.81
C ILE A 262 6.50 -7.50 5.65
N PHE A 263 6.70 -7.43 6.97
CA PHE A 263 6.66 -8.59 7.85
C PHE A 263 5.27 -9.18 8.06
N LEU A 264 4.25 -8.35 8.29
CA LEU A 264 2.91 -8.81 8.70
C LEU A 264 2.26 -9.76 7.68
N PRO A 265 2.24 -9.48 6.37
CA PRO A 265 1.72 -10.44 5.39
C PRO A 265 2.52 -11.75 5.39
N ALA A 266 3.84 -11.71 5.56
CA ALA A 266 4.62 -12.94 5.68
C ALA A 266 4.24 -13.74 6.93
N ALA A 267 4.13 -13.10 8.09
CA ALA A 267 3.63 -13.70 9.34
C ALA A 267 2.21 -14.25 9.22
N GLY A 268 1.34 -13.59 8.44
CA GLY A 268 0.03 -14.10 8.11
C GLY A 268 0.07 -15.37 7.27
N ALA A 269 0.96 -15.45 6.28
CA ALA A 269 1.17 -16.66 5.49
C ALA A 269 1.67 -17.82 6.36
N ILE A 270 2.59 -17.56 7.31
CA ILE A 270 3.00 -18.54 8.33
C ILE A 270 1.78 -19.01 9.11
N SER A 271 0.99 -18.07 9.65
CA SER A 271 -0.18 -18.37 10.49
C SER A 271 -1.26 -19.18 9.77
N THR A 272 -1.32 -19.10 8.44
CA THR A 272 -2.22 -19.91 7.60
C THR A 272 -1.66 -21.29 7.30
N MET A 273 -0.38 -21.39 6.92
CA MET A 273 0.23 -22.65 6.50
C MET A 273 0.60 -23.56 7.68
N LEU A 274 1.16 -22.96 8.75
CA LEU A 274 1.73 -23.68 9.88
C LEU A 274 0.75 -24.64 10.58
N PRO A 275 -0.49 -24.26 10.93
CA PRO A 275 -1.43 -25.18 11.57
C PRO A 275 -1.74 -26.39 10.69
N VAL A 276 -1.95 -26.19 9.38
CA VAL A 276 -2.22 -27.29 8.44
C VAL A 276 -1.02 -28.22 8.30
N LEU A 277 0.19 -27.67 8.19
CA LEU A 277 1.44 -28.45 8.15
C LEU A 277 1.74 -29.15 9.49
N ALA A 278 1.19 -28.63 10.59
CA ALA A 278 1.26 -29.23 11.92
C ALA A 278 0.07 -30.15 12.23
N ARG A 279 -0.91 -30.32 11.32
CA ARG A 279 -2.10 -31.16 11.54
C ARG A 279 -2.84 -30.84 12.84
N THR A 280 -2.95 -29.56 13.15
CA THR A 280 -3.65 -29.05 14.33
C THR A 280 -4.22 -27.66 14.05
N ARG A 281 -4.98 -27.11 14.99
CA ARG A 281 -5.48 -25.75 14.92
C ARG A 281 -4.43 -24.74 15.38
N LEU A 282 -4.56 -23.51 14.90
CA LEU A 282 -3.72 -22.40 15.33
C LEU A 282 -3.94 -22.10 16.82
N VAL A 283 -2.91 -22.28 17.63
CA VAL A 283 -2.94 -21.94 19.05
C VAL A 283 -2.91 -20.43 19.21
N GLY A 284 -3.84 -19.87 19.97
CA GLY A 284 -3.81 -18.45 20.34
C GLY A 284 -4.32 -17.47 19.27
N TYR A 285 -5.32 -17.84 18.45
CA TYR A 285 -5.90 -16.93 17.44
C TYR A 285 -6.23 -15.51 17.97
N GLY A 286 -6.95 -15.40 19.09
CA GLY A 286 -7.30 -14.10 19.69
C GLY A 286 -6.08 -13.29 20.12
N PRO A 287 -5.17 -13.86 20.93
CA PRO A 287 -3.88 -13.24 21.25
C PRO A 287 -3.05 -12.82 20.02
N ILE A 288 -3.00 -13.62 18.95
CA ILE A 288 -2.32 -13.26 17.70
C ILE A 288 -2.98 -12.03 17.07
N VAL A 289 -4.31 -12.00 16.93
CA VAL A 289 -5.02 -10.84 16.38
C VAL A 289 -4.73 -9.59 17.20
N ALA A 290 -4.75 -9.69 18.53
CA ALA A 290 -4.39 -8.57 19.41
C ALA A 290 -2.93 -8.12 19.22
N ALA A 291 -2.00 -9.07 19.07
CA ALA A 291 -0.59 -8.77 18.82
C ALA A 291 -0.36 -8.07 17.47
N VAL A 292 -1.08 -8.48 16.43
CA VAL A 292 -1.03 -7.83 15.10
C VAL A 292 -1.54 -6.40 15.17
N LEU A 293 -2.68 -6.17 15.83
CA LEU A 293 -3.22 -4.81 16.01
C LEU A 293 -2.31 -3.94 16.88
N ALA A 294 -1.73 -4.50 17.94
CA ALA A 294 -0.75 -3.82 18.77
C ALA A 294 0.50 -3.44 17.97
N LEU A 295 1.02 -4.35 17.13
CA LEU A 295 2.17 -4.05 16.28
C LEU A 295 1.86 -2.94 15.27
N ALA A 296 0.69 -3.00 14.64
CA ALA A 296 0.25 -1.97 13.70
C ALA A 296 0.16 -0.60 14.36
N PHE A 297 -0.40 -0.51 15.57
CA PHE A 297 -0.48 0.74 16.32
C PHE A 297 0.91 1.22 16.79
N LEU A 298 1.68 0.34 17.44
CA LEU A 298 3.00 0.69 17.98
C LEU A 298 3.95 1.16 16.88
N SER A 299 3.86 0.62 15.66
CA SER A 299 4.75 0.95 14.54
C SER A 299 4.91 2.45 14.27
N PHE A 300 3.87 3.25 14.53
CA PHE A 300 3.86 4.71 14.33
C PHE A 300 4.53 5.49 15.47
N GLY A 301 4.93 4.84 16.56
CA GLY A 301 5.51 5.48 17.75
C GLY A 301 7.01 5.26 17.95
N LEU A 302 7.74 4.77 16.94
CA LEU A 302 9.09 4.20 17.13
C LEU A 302 10.15 4.80 16.18
N TRP A 303 9.73 5.58 15.18
CA TRP A 303 10.57 5.89 14.01
C TRP A 303 11.91 6.59 14.33
N VAL A 304 11.96 7.34 15.43
CA VAL A 304 13.16 8.08 15.90
C VAL A 304 14.29 7.15 16.29
N HIS A 305 14.07 5.84 16.46
CA HIS A 305 15.17 4.88 16.66
C HIS A 305 16.16 4.80 15.48
N HIS A 306 15.77 5.29 14.29
CA HIS A 306 16.68 5.45 13.15
C HIS A 306 17.47 6.77 13.20
N MET A 307 17.26 7.58 14.24
CA MET A 307 17.75 8.95 14.39
C MET A 307 18.50 9.16 15.72
N TYR A 308 18.87 8.09 16.44
CA TYR A 308 19.51 8.20 17.76
C TYR A 308 20.86 8.95 17.75
N THR A 309 21.51 9.02 16.61
CA THR A 309 22.80 9.69 16.41
C THR A 309 22.68 11.09 15.81
N THR A 310 21.47 11.65 15.69
CA THR A 310 21.23 12.93 14.99
C THR A 310 20.99 14.12 15.92
N GLY A 311 21.36 14.00 17.20
CA GLY A 311 21.22 15.10 18.18
C GLY A 311 19.81 15.26 18.75
N ILE A 312 18.97 14.22 18.72
CA ILE A 312 17.63 14.21 19.33
C ILE A 312 17.72 14.44 20.86
N PRO A 313 16.82 15.25 21.46
CA PRO A 313 16.83 15.49 22.91
C PRO A 313 16.77 14.20 23.75
N HIS A 314 17.50 14.19 24.88
CA HIS A 314 17.67 12.98 25.71
C HIS A 314 16.35 12.37 26.20
N MET A 315 15.36 13.20 26.58
CA MET A 315 14.03 12.71 26.97
C MET A 315 13.32 11.95 25.84
N ALA A 316 13.44 12.43 24.61
CA ALA A 316 12.87 11.75 23.45
C ALA A 316 13.60 10.43 23.17
N LEU A 317 14.94 10.40 23.27
CA LEU A 317 15.72 9.17 23.13
C LEU A 317 15.24 8.06 24.09
N GLY A 318 15.03 8.40 25.37
CA GLY A 318 14.51 7.46 26.38
C GLY A 318 13.12 6.93 26.03
N PHE A 319 12.20 7.81 25.62
CA PHE A 319 10.86 7.42 25.18
C PHE A 319 10.89 6.46 24.00
N PHE A 320 11.61 6.81 22.93
CA PHE A 320 11.65 6.00 21.72
C PHE A 320 12.42 4.68 21.91
N SER A 321 13.40 4.62 22.82
CA SER A 321 14.09 3.37 23.18
C SER A 321 13.16 2.40 23.90
N ALA A 322 12.38 2.89 24.85
CA ALA A 322 11.37 2.10 25.55
C ALA A 322 10.26 1.61 24.59
N ALA A 323 9.76 2.51 23.74
CA ALA A 323 8.74 2.17 22.74
C ALA A 323 9.24 1.10 21.76
N SER A 324 10.47 1.23 21.26
CA SER A 324 11.08 0.25 20.34
C SER A 324 11.28 -1.11 21.01
N SER A 325 11.68 -1.13 22.28
CA SER A 325 11.82 -2.37 23.06
C SER A 325 10.47 -3.06 23.29
N LEU A 326 9.38 -2.30 23.46
CA LEU A 326 8.04 -2.84 23.72
C LEU A 326 7.51 -3.68 22.54
N VAL A 327 7.97 -3.44 21.31
CA VAL A 327 7.58 -4.23 20.13
C VAL A 327 7.99 -5.70 20.23
N ALA A 328 9.00 -6.02 21.04
CA ALA A 328 9.38 -7.41 21.28
C ALA A 328 8.20 -8.23 21.84
N VAL A 329 7.29 -7.62 22.60
CA VAL A 329 6.14 -8.29 23.24
C VAL A 329 5.13 -8.85 22.22
N PRO A 330 4.48 -8.05 21.34
CA PRO A 330 3.56 -8.59 20.35
C PRO A 330 4.24 -9.55 19.37
N THR A 331 5.52 -9.36 19.07
CA THR A 331 6.28 -10.29 18.23
C THR A 331 6.49 -11.63 18.94
N ALA A 332 6.85 -11.61 20.23
CA ALA A 332 7.02 -12.81 21.05
C ALA A 332 5.71 -13.59 21.17
N VAL A 333 4.56 -12.92 21.37
CA VAL A 333 3.24 -13.58 21.40
C VAL A 333 3.02 -14.43 20.15
N GLN A 334 3.30 -13.87 18.96
CA GLN A 334 3.15 -14.60 17.70
C GLN A 334 4.12 -15.80 17.61
N ILE A 335 5.40 -15.59 17.92
CA ILE A 335 6.43 -16.65 17.88
C ILE A 335 6.05 -17.81 18.82
N PHE A 336 5.68 -17.51 20.07
CA PHE A 336 5.31 -18.54 21.03
C PHE A 336 3.99 -19.23 20.68
N SER A 337 3.02 -18.52 20.11
CA SER A 337 1.80 -19.15 19.58
C SER A 337 2.09 -20.12 18.43
N TRP A 338 3.01 -19.78 17.53
CA TRP A 338 3.43 -20.69 16.46
C TRP A 338 4.20 -21.90 16.99
N LEU A 339 5.12 -21.71 17.95
CA LEU A 339 5.83 -22.81 18.61
C LEU A 339 4.86 -23.74 19.36
N ALA A 340 3.87 -23.18 20.05
CA ALA A 340 2.83 -23.97 20.72
C ALA A 340 1.98 -24.76 19.71
N THR A 341 1.68 -24.17 18.55
CA THR A 341 0.98 -24.87 17.45
C THR A 341 1.80 -26.06 16.95
N LEU A 342 3.11 -25.90 16.75
CA LEU A 342 4.00 -27.01 16.38
C LEU A 342 4.08 -28.09 17.47
N TRP A 343 4.14 -27.68 18.74
CA TRP A 343 4.23 -28.59 19.89
C TRP A 343 2.95 -29.43 20.08
N GLN A 344 1.78 -28.82 19.89
CA GLN A 344 0.50 -29.52 20.03
C GLN A 344 0.21 -30.47 18.87
N GLY A 345 0.73 -30.15 17.68
CA GLY A 345 0.45 -30.87 16.44
C GLY A 345 1.38 -32.06 16.17
N ARG A 346 1.32 -32.53 14.92
CA ARG A 346 2.23 -33.51 14.32
C ARG A 346 2.86 -32.89 13.07
N PRO A 347 3.93 -32.08 13.21
CA PRO A 347 4.59 -31.40 12.11
C PRO A 347 5.01 -32.34 10.98
N GLU A 348 4.50 -32.11 9.77
CA GLU A 348 4.95 -32.78 8.56
C GLU A 348 6.11 -31.98 7.93
N LEU A 349 7.29 -32.61 7.83
CA LEU A 349 8.49 -32.00 7.22
C LEU A 349 8.42 -31.99 5.68
N LYS A 350 7.37 -31.38 5.14
CA LYS A 350 7.25 -31.02 3.73
C LYS A 350 8.10 -29.78 3.43
N LEU A 351 8.40 -29.53 2.15
CA LEU A 351 9.27 -28.42 1.75
C LEU A 351 8.85 -27.04 2.31
N PRO A 352 7.56 -26.64 2.32
CA PRO A 352 7.16 -25.39 2.97
C PRO A 352 7.56 -25.33 4.46
N MET A 353 7.46 -26.45 5.20
CA MET A 353 7.86 -26.52 6.61
C MET A 353 9.36 -26.28 6.80
N LEU A 354 10.21 -26.74 5.87
CA LEU A 354 11.65 -26.47 5.95
C LEU A 354 11.93 -24.96 5.91
N TYR A 355 11.29 -24.24 4.99
CA TYR A 355 11.40 -22.78 4.93
C TYR A 355 10.84 -22.09 6.17
N LEU A 356 9.75 -22.61 6.77
CA LEU A 356 9.24 -22.09 8.06
C LEU A 356 10.22 -22.32 9.22
N ILE A 357 10.94 -23.45 9.24
CA ILE A 357 12.04 -23.69 10.20
C ILE A 357 13.18 -22.68 9.96
N GLY A 358 13.54 -22.44 8.70
CA GLY A 358 14.51 -21.40 8.32
C GLY A 358 14.09 -20.01 8.81
N PHE A 359 12.80 -19.67 8.68
CA PHE A 359 12.21 -18.47 9.28
C PHE A 359 12.49 -18.40 10.79
N PHE A 360 12.17 -19.43 11.57
CA PHE A 360 12.38 -19.38 13.03
C PHE A 360 13.84 -19.15 13.39
N ILE A 361 14.77 -19.85 12.72
CA ILE A 361 16.21 -19.73 13.00
C ILE A 361 16.69 -18.31 12.69
N VAL A 362 16.41 -17.82 11.48
CA VAL A 362 16.96 -16.55 11.01
C VAL A 362 16.24 -15.37 11.66
N PHE A 363 14.92 -15.39 11.73
CA PHE A 363 14.14 -14.27 12.27
C PHE A 363 14.35 -14.06 13.77
N VAL A 364 14.47 -15.13 14.57
CA VAL A 364 14.72 -14.98 16.02
C VAL A 364 16.10 -14.37 16.28
N LEU A 365 17.14 -14.80 15.54
CA LEU A 365 18.48 -14.18 15.62
C LEU A 365 18.45 -12.71 15.19
N GLY A 366 17.68 -12.38 14.15
CA GLY A 366 17.43 -11.00 13.73
C GLY A 366 16.69 -10.17 14.78
N GLY A 367 15.68 -10.74 15.42
CA GLY A 367 14.92 -10.08 16.48
C GLY A 367 15.77 -9.76 17.70
N LEU A 368 16.68 -10.67 18.09
CA LEU A 368 17.62 -10.42 19.19
C LEU A 368 18.55 -9.24 18.91
N THR A 369 19.10 -9.15 17.70
CA THR A 369 19.93 -8.00 17.30
C THR A 369 19.10 -6.72 17.15
N GLY A 370 17.82 -6.84 16.83
CA GLY A 370 16.86 -5.71 16.83
C GLY A 370 16.65 -5.10 18.21
N VAL A 371 16.50 -5.95 19.24
CA VAL A 371 16.44 -5.50 20.63
C VAL A 371 17.73 -4.80 21.04
N MET A 372 18.89 -5.25 20.53
CA MET A 372 20.17 -4.59 20.82
C MET A 372 20.22 -3.17 20.23
N VAL A 373 19.84 -2.97 18.97
CA VAL A 373 19.84 -1.62 18.34
C VAL A 373 18.69 -0.73 18.82
N ALA A 374 17.67 -1.28 19.48
CA ALA A 374 16.67 -0.48 20.19
C ALA A 374 17.23 0.21 21.45
N VAL A 375 18.39 -0.24 21.95
CA VAL A 375 19.06 0.32 23.14
C VAL A 375 20.02 1.42 22.70
N VAL A 376 19.70 2.67 23.04
CA VAL A 376 20.41 3.88 22.55
C VAL A 376 21.94 3.81 22.73
N PRO A 377 22.51 3.46 23.90
CA PRO A 377 23.97 3.38 24.04
C PRO A 377 24.63 2.36 23.11
N PHE A 378 23.95 1.24 22.83
CA PHE A 378 24.45 0.24 21.90
C PHE A 378 24.33 0.75 20.46
N ASP A 379 23.18 1.32 20.09
CA ASP A 379 22.98 1.89 18.76
C ASP A 379 24.01 2.96 18.46
N GLN A 380 24.34 3.85 19.40
CA GLN A 380 25.37 4.88 19.18
C GLN A 380 26.74 4.33 18.73
N GLN A 381 27.06 3.06 19.04
CA GLN A 381 28.26 2.38 18.52
C GLN A 381 27.98 1.59 17.24
N ALA A 382 26.83 0.93 17.13
CA ALA A 382 26.48 0.09 16.00
C ALA A 382 25.91 0.86 14.80
N HIS A 383 25.45 2.10 15.00
CA HIS A 383 24.77 2.92 14.02
C HIS A 383 25.62 3.10 12.77
N ASP A 384 25.01 3.03 11.59
CA ASP A 384 25.70 3.13 10.30
C ASP A 384 26.89 2.15 10.11
N SER A 385 26.97 1.06 10.89
CA SER A 385 27.95 0.00 10.68
C SER A 385 27.38 -1.19 9.90
N ALA A 386 28.25 -2.12 9.51
CA ALA A 386 27.86 -3.41 8.96
C ALA A 386 26.95 -4.23 9.89
N PHE A 387 26.92 -3.95 11.20
CA PHE A 387 26.02 -4.60 12.17
C PHE A 387 24.55 -4.32 11.82
N VAL A 388 24.22 -3.06 11.54
CA VAL A 388 22.85 -2.66 11.16
C VAL A 388 22.47 -3.26 9.80
N THR A 389 23.42 -3.34 8.85
CA THR A 389 23.18 -4.03 7.58
C THR A 389 22.86 -5.51 7.81
N ALA A 390 23.62 -6.20 8.66
CA ALA A 390 23.38 -7.60 8.99
C ALA A 390 22.03 -7.80 9.70
N HIS A 391 21.75 -6.99 10.72
CA HIS A 391 20.48 -7.02 11.46
C HIS A 391 19.28 -6.90 10.50
N LEU A 392 19.28 -5.88 9.64
CA LEU A 392 18.20 -5.63 8.68
C LEU A 392 17.99 -6.83 7.74
N HIS A 393 19.07 -7.44 7.25
CA HIS A 393 18.97 -8.62 6.38
C HIS A 393 18.47 -9.87 7.13
N TYR A 394 18.83 -10.06 8.40
CA TYR A 394 18.30 -11.14 9.22
C TYR A 394 16.78 -11.01 9.41
N VAL A 395 16.28 -9.82 9.71
CA VAL A 395 14.83 -9.63 9.89
C VAL A 395 14.07 -9.66 8.56
N LEU A 396 14.60 -9.13 7.46
CA LEU A 396 13.94 -9.15 6.16
C LEU A 396 14.00 -10.53 5.49
N VAL A 397 15.16 -11.16 5.43
CA VAL A 397 15.28 -12.49 4.80
C VAL A 397 14.59 -13.53 5.68
N GLY A 398 14.85 -13.50 6.99
CA GLY A 398 14.19 -14.39 7.94
C GLY A 398 12.70 -14.17 7.99
N GLY A 399 12.25 -12.95 8.25
CA GLY A 399 10.85 -12.61 8.52
C GLY A 399 9.97 -12.50 7.28
N PHE A 400 10.53 -12.28 6.09
CA PHE A 400 9.78 -12.11 4.85
C PHE A 400 10.17 -13.11 3.77
N VAL A 401 11.45 -13.21 3.37
CA VAL A 401 11.84 -14.06 2.23
C VAL A 401 11.61 -15.55 2.49
N PHE A 402 12.03 -16.09 3.63
CA PHE A 402 11.79 -17.51 3.97
C PHE A 402 10.29 -17.88 3.96
N PRO A 403 9.40 -17.12 4.64
CA PRO A 403 7.96 -17.34 4.54
C PRO A 403 7.41 -17.22 3.12
N MET A 404 7.91 -16.29 2.31
CA MET A 404 7.48 -16.16 0.91
C MET A 404 7.95 -17.31 0.03
N MET A 405 9.11 -17.91 0.30
CA MET A 405 9.54 -19.15 -0.36
C MET A 405 8.68 -20.34 0.07
N ALA A 406 8.24 -20.40 1.33
CA ALA A 406 7.26 -21.39 1.80
C ALA A 406 5.90 -21.20 1.08
N ALA A 407 5.42 -19.96 1.07
CA ALA A 407 4.18 -19.54 0.40
C ALA A 407 4.17 -19.88 -1.09
N ALA A 408 5.29 -19.64 -1.78
CA ALA A 408 5.44 -19.97 -3.18
C ALA A 408 5.18 -21.47 -3.42
N HIS A 409 5.82 -22.37 -2.66
CA HIS A 409 5.59 -23.80 -2.80
C HIS A 409 4.20 -24.25 -2.35
N TRP A 410 3.64 -23.61 -1.32
CA TRP A 410 2.32 -23.91 -0.80
C TRP A 410 1.20 -23.57 -1.79
N TRP A 411 1.21 -22.37 -2.37
CA TRP A 411 0.19 -21.92 -3.31
C TRP A 411 0.55 -22.20 -4.78
N LEU A 412 1.71 -22.77 -5.11
CA LEU A 412 2.05 -23.12 -6.50
C LEU A 412 1.04 -24.08 -7.16
N PRO A 413 0.56 -25.16 -6.50
CA PRO A 413 -0.45 -26.04 -7.08
C PRO A 413 -1.74 -25.28 -7.37
N HIS A 414 -2.08 -24.35 -6.49
CA HIS A 414 -3.24 -23.49 -6.62
C HIS A 414 -3.11 -22.53 -7.83
N MET A 415 -1.94 -21.91 -8.02
CA MET A 415 -1.66 -21.00 -9.14
C MET A 415 -1.55 -21.71 -10.50
N SER A 416 -0.87 -22.85 -10.54
CA SER A 416 -0.49 -23.53 -11.79
C SER A 416 -1.36 -24.73 -12.15
N GLY A 417 -2.13 -25.27 -11.19
CA GLY A 417 -2.80 -26.56 -11.33
C GLY A 417 -1.87 -27.76 -11.28
N ARG A 418 -0.58 -27.56 -10.98
CA ARG A 418 0.49 -28.56 -11.14
C ARG A 418 1.37 -28.67 -9.90
N ARG A 419 1.93 -29.86 -9.70
CA ARG A 419 2.89 -30.16 -8.63
C ARG A 419 3.99 -31.12 -9.10
N TYR A 420 5.17 -31.04 -8.50
CA TYR A 420 6.28 -31.97 -8.73
C TYR A 420 6.98 -32.32 -7.40
N PRO A 421 7.59 -33.51 -7.24
CA PRO A 421 8.41 -33.81 -6.07
C PRO A 421 9.75 -33.05 -6.10
N THR A 422 10.06 -32.26 -5.07
CA THR A 422 11.11 -31.22 -5.12
C THR A 422 12.37 -31.56 -4.34
N ARG A 423 13.17 -32.53 -4.82
CA ARG A 423 14.55 -32.71 -4.31
C ARG A 423 15.39 -31.44 -4.54
N MET A 424 15.14 -30.73 -5.64
CA MET A 424 15.81 -29.49 -5.98
C MET A 424 15.40 -28.33 -5.06
N GLY A 425 14.11 -28.18 -4.76
CA GLY A 425 13.65 -27.24 -3.74
C GLY A 425 14.28 -27.44 -2.35
N VAL A 426 14.52 -28.70 -1.93
CA VAL A 426 15.27 -28.98 -0.68
C VAL A 426 16.73 -28.53 -0.77
N ALA A 427 17.40 -28.75 -1.91
CA ALA A 427 18.76 -28.25 -2.12
C ALA A 427 18.81 -26.71 -2.11
N ALA A 428 17.84 -26.05 -2.77
CA ALA A 428 17.70 -24.61 -2.76
C ALA A 428 17.54 -24.06 -1.33
N PHE A 429 16.71 -24.70 -0.50
CA PHE A 429 16.55 -24.34 0.92
C PHE A 429 17.89 -24.34 1.67
N TRP A 430 18.67 -25.42 1.59
CA TRP A 430 19.95 -25.52 2.30
C TRP A 430 20.98 -24.50 1.83
N LEU A 431 21.07 -24.29 0.51
CA LEU A 431 21.99 -23.29 -0.06
C LEU A 431 21.62 -21.87 0.37
N VAL A 432 20.32 -21.53 0.39
CA VAL A 432 19.87 -20.22 0.87
C VAL A 432 20.15 -20.07 2.36
N LEU A 433 19.82 -21.06 3.19
CA LEU A 433 20.01 -20.99 4.64
C LEU A 433 21.48 -20.87 5.04
N ILE A 434 22.34 -21.73 4.47
CA ILE A 434 23.77 -21.75 4.77
C ILE A 434 24.44 -20.51 4.20
N GLY A 435 24.17 -20.18 2.93
CA GLY A 435 24.71 -19.01 2.27
C GLY A 435 24.33 -17.72 2.99
N PHE A 436 23.08 -17.59 3.43
CA PHE A 436 22.61 -16.43 4.18
C PHE A 436 23.38 -16.23 5.50
N ASN A 437 23.48 -17.27 6.32
CA ASN A 437 24.21 -17.16 7.60
C ASN A 437 25.71 -16.92 7.36
N LEU A 438 26.32 -17.57 6.36
CA LEU A 438 27.71 -17.32 6.00
C LEU A 438 27.93 -15.87 5.53
N THR A 439 26.93 -15.27 4.87
CA THR A 439 26.95 -13.87 4.43
C THR A 439 26.90 -12.92 5.61
N PHE A 440 25.83 -12.98 6.41
CA PHE A 440 25.46 -11.89 7.30
C PHE A 440 25.85 -12.13 8.77
N LEU A 441 26.09 -13.37 9.20
CA LEU A 441 26.50 -13.61 10.59
C LEU A 441 27.85 -12.94 10.88
N GLY A 442 28.82 -13.12 9.98
CA GLY A 442 30.14 -12.49 10.07
C GLY A 442 30.10 -10.97 9.97
N MET A 443 29.09 -10.40 9.28
CA MET A 443 28.92 -8.96 9.15
C MET A 443 28.53 -8.27 10.47
N HIS A 444 27.86 -8.99 11.39
CA HIS A 444 27.67 -8.46 12.76
C HIS A 444 29.03 -8.23 13.43
N LEU A 445 29.97 -9.16 13.26
CA LEU A 445 31.31 -9.03 13.84
C LEU A 445 32.11 -7.91 13.17
N THR A 446 32.11 -7.79 11.84
CA THR A 446 32.79 -6.66 11.18
C THR A 446 32.18 -5.32 11.60
N GLY A 447 30.87 -5.25 11.82
CA GLY A 447 30.20 -4.06 12.35
C GLY A 447 30.65 -3.71 13.77
N LEU A 448 30.74 -4.70 14.67
CA LEU A 448 31.28 -4.51 16.03
C LEU A 448 32.77 -4.14 16.04
N LEU A 449 33.53 -4.55 15.01
CA LEU A 449 34.90 -4.14 14.78
C LEU A 449 35.01 -2.75 14.09
N GLY A 450 33.90 -2.05 13.91
CA GLY A 450 33.87 -0.68 13.42
C GLY A 450 33.81 -0.52 11.91
N MET A 451 33.49 -1.56 11.12
CA MET A 451 33.31 -1.44 9.67
C MET A 451 32.05 -0.62 9.35
N PRO A 452 32.17 0.58 8.77
CA PRO A 452 31.00 1.36 8.35
C PRO A 452 30.28 0.69 7.18
N ARG A 453 28.98 0.94 7.04
CA ARG A 453 28.24 0.57 5.82
C ARG A 453 28.49 1.59 4.71
N ARG A 454 28.23 1.21 3.45
CA ARG A 454 28.32 2.07 2.24
C ARG A 454 29.73 2.53 1.86
N ILE A 455 30.76 1.84 2.35
CA ILE A 455 32.11 1.97 1.82
C ILE A 455 32.28 1.03 0.63
N ASP A 456 32.98 1.49 -0.40
CA ASP A 456 33.34 0.73 -1.61
C ASP A 456 34.65 -0.07 -1.41
N THR A 457 35.44 0.28 -0.40
CA THR A 457 36.73 -0.37 -0.11
C THR A 457 37.09 -0.33 1.37
N TYR A 458 38.11 -1.10 1.77
CA TYR A 458 38.67 -1.14 3.13
C TYR A 458 40.15 -1.53 3.11
N ALA A 459 40.88 -1.21 4.19
CA ALA A 459 42.29 -1.54 4.35
C ALA A 459 42.52 -2.96 4.89
N ALA A 460 43.63 -3.58 4.48
CA ALA A 460 43.91 -5.00 4.75
C ALA A 460 44.28 -5.30 6.22
N ASP A 461 44.83 -4.32 6.94
CA ASP A 461 45.40 -4.43 8.28
C ASP A 461 44.38 -4.32 9.42
N ILE A 462 43.16 -3.88 9.13
CA ILE A 462 42.08 -3.68 10.11
C ILE A 462 41.42 -5.02 10.54
N GLY A 463 41.76 -6.13 9.88
CA GLY A 463 41.31 -7.47 10.26
C GLY A 463 39.93 -7.90 9.72
N TRP A 464 39.34 -7.12 8.80
CA TRP A 464 38.03 -7.46 8.22
C TRP A 464 38.09 -8.41 7.03
N THR A 465 39.26 -8.63 6.45
CA THR A 465 39.44 -9.32 5.16
C THR A 465 38.83 -10.71 5.12
N ALA A 466 39.12 -11.56 6.12
CA ALA A 466 38.62 -12.94 6.15
C ALA A 466 37.09 -12.99 6.29
N LEU A 467 36.53 -12.12 7.13
CA LEU A 467 35.08 -12.02 7.32
C LEU A 467 34.37 -11.52 6.07
N ASN A 468 34.92 -10.50 5.40
CA ASN A 468 34.37 -9.99 4.14
C ASN A 468 34.44 -11.02 3.00
N LEU A 469 35.54 -11.74 2.87
CA LEU A 469 35.66 -12.81 1.89
C LEU A 469 34.64 -13.93 2.16
N ALA A 470 34.51 -14.37 3.42
CA ALA A 470 33.49 -15.34 3.82
C ALA A 470 32.08 -14.84 3.51
N SER A 471 31.79 -13.57 3.82
CA SER A 471 30.52 -12.93 3.50
C SER A 471 30.23 -12.93 1.99
N SER A 472 31.24 -12.67 1.17
CA SER A 472 31.09 -12.68 -0.30
C SER A 472 30.85 -14.10 -0.83
N VAL A 473 31.61 -15.10 -0.37
CA VAL A 473 31.37 -16.51 -0.71
C VAL A 473 29.96 -16.94 -0.31
N GLY A 474 29.54 -16.61 0.91
CA GLY A 474 28.17 -16.84 1.39
C GLY A 474 27.12 -16.22 0.47
N GLY A 475 27.36 -14.99 0.00
CA GLY A 475 26.45 -14.27 -0.88
C GLY A 475 26.25 -15.01 -2.21
N PHE A 476 27.34 -15.48 -2.82
CA PHE A 476 27.26 -16.27 -4.06
C PHE A 476 26.60 -17.64 -3.84
N VAL A 477 26.87 -18.31 -2.72
CA VAL A 477 26.17 -19.57 -2.36
C VAL A 477 24.66 -19.34 -2.24
N GLN A 478 24.26 -18.25 -1.57
CA GLN A 478 22.86 -17.87 -1.44
C GLN A 478 22.23 -17.55 -2.80
N ALA A 479 22.94 -16.83 -3.69
CA ALA A 479 22.47 -16.52 -5.03
C ALA A 479 22.21 -17.78 -5.87
N ILE A 480 23.09 -18.78 -5.79
CA ILE A 480 22.88 -20.10 -6.42
C ILE A 480 21.62 -20.77 -5.84
N GLY A 481 21.41 -20.68 -4.53
CA GLY A 481 20.19 -21.18 -3.89
C GLY A 481 18.91 -20.53 -4.42
N PHE A 482 18.90 -19.20 -4.60
CA PHE A 482 17.75 -18.51 -5.20
C PHE A 482 17.55 -18.85 -6.68
N ALA A 483 18.62 -19.04 -7.45
CA ALA A 483 18.53 -19.49 -8.84
C ALA A 483 17.92 -20.90 -8.93
N LEU A 484 18.32 -21.81 -8.04
CA LEU A 484 17.74 -23.16 -7.93
C LEU A 484 16.27 -23.12 -7.52
N PHE A 485 15.89 -22.23 -6.60
CA PHE A 485 14.49 -22.00 -6.25
C PHE A 485 13.66 -21.54 -7.46
N ALA A 486 14.13 -20.53 -8.20
CA ALA A 486 13.44 -20.04 -9.38
C ALA A 486 13.31 -21.12 -10.47
N LEU A 487 14.38 -21.90 -10.67
CA LEU A 487 14.37 -23.05 -11.57
C LEU A 487 13.35 -24.11 -11.12
N ASP A 488 13.26 -24.39 -9.82
CA ASP A 488 12.29 -25.37 -9.27
C ASP A 488 10.86 -24.95 -9.57
N ILE A 489 10.49 -23.72 -9.22
CA ILE A 489 9.17 -23.16 -9.53
C ILE A 489 8.89 -23.22 -11.04
N GLY A 490 9.86 -22.81 -11.87
CA GLY A 490 9.72 -22.85 -13.33
C GLY A 490 9.48 -24.25 -13.89
N LEU A 491 10.25 -25.25 -13.43
CA LEU A 491 10.08 -26.65 -13.84
C LEU A 491 8.74 -27.21 -13.37
N GLN A 492 8.29 -26.88 -12.16
CA GLN A 492 7.00 -27.29 -11.63
C GLN A 492 5.83 -26.76 -12.47
N VAL A 493 5.85 -25.48 -12.80
CA VAL A 493 4.82 -24.86 -13.64
C VAL A 493 4.79 -25.49 -15.04
N ARG A 494 5.97 -25.77 -15.62
CA ARG A 494 6.07 -26.24 -17.01
C ARG A 494 5.87 -27.74 -17.18
N PHE A 495 6.33 -28.56 -16.23
CA PHE A 495 6.41 -30.02 -16.34
C PHE A 495 5.74 -30.77 -15.18
N GLY A 496 5.21 -30.06 -14.18
CA GLY A 496 4.53 -30.67 -13.04
C GLY A 496 3.29 -31.49 -13.45
N ARG A 497 3.01 -32.54 -12.67
CA ARG A 497 1.81 -33.37 -12.81
C ARG A 497 0.60 -32.58 -12.34
N ARG A 498 -0.58 -32.90 -12.87
CA ARG A 498 -1.83 -32.27 -12.42
C ARG A 498 -2.01 -32.50 -10.91
N SER A 499 -2.25 -31.41 -10.19
CA SER A 499 -2.53 -31.47 -8.75
C SER A 499 -3.96 -31.94 -8.52
N GLU A 500 -4.18 -32.58 -7.38
CA GLU A 500 -5.51 -32.67 -6.79
C GLU A 500 -6.00 -31.27 -6.35
N ARG A 501 -7.30 -31.16 -6.06
CA ARG A 501 -7.94 -29.88 -5.71
C ARG A 501 -7.24 -29.24 -4.50
N ASP A 502 -7.13 -30.01 -3.43
CA ASP A 502 -6.48 -29.62 -2.19
C ASP A 502 -5.39 -30.65 -1.83
N PRO A 503 -4.12 -30.38 -2.18
CA PRO A 503 -3.01 -31.27 -1.88
C PRO A 503 -2.55 -31.21 -0.42
N TRP A 504 -3.08 -30.27 0.36
CA TRP A 504 -2.66 -30.04 1.73
C TRP A 504 -3.68 -30.53 2.76
N HIS A 505 -4.93 -30.78 2.35
CA HIS A 505 -6.07 -30.99 3.25
C HIS A 505 -6.22 -29.81 4.20
N ALA A 506 -6.29 -28.62 3.63
CA ALA A 506 -6.42 -27.35 4.32
C ALA A 506 -7.89 -27.01 4.61
N GLU A 507 -8.12 -26.19 5.63
CA GLU A 507 -9.45 -25.94 6.18
C GLU A 507 -10.10 -24.66 5.61
N THR A 508 -9.35 -23.92 4.79
CA THR A 508 -9.67 -22.56 4.32
C THR A 508 -10.24 -22.54 2.90
N LEU A 509 -11.04 -21.50 2.59
CA LEU A 509 -11.88 -21.44 1.39
C LEU A 509 -11.13 -21.38 0.06
N GLU A 510 -9.84 -21.01 0.03
CA GLU A 510 -9.09 -20.98 -1.22
C GLU A 510 -8.97 -22.37 -1.85
N TRP A 511 -9.08 -23.44 -1.07
CA TRP A 511 -9.07 -24.81 -1.58
C TRP A 511 -10.47 -25.35 -1.92
N ALA A 512 -11.53 -24.55 -1.72
CA ALA A 512 -12.93 -24.93 -1.97
C ALA A 512 -13.38 -24.76 -3.44
N MET A 513 -12.43 -24.58 -4.36
CA MET A 513 -12.67 -24.26 -5.77
C MET A 513 -11.84 -25.17 -6.71
N PRO A 514 -12.13 -25.22 -8.03
CA PRO A 514 -11.28 -25.94 -8.97
C PRO A 514 -9.83 -25.40 -8.99
N THR A 515 -8.87 -26.29 -9.20
CA THR A 515 -7.43 -25.97 -9.27
C THR A 515 -6.90 -26.24 -10.69
N PRO A 516 -6.41 -25.23 -11.44
CA PRO A 516 -6.30 -23.82 -11.04
C PRO A 516 -7.67 -23.10 -11.01
N PRO A 517 -7.80 -22.00 -10.24
CA PRO A 517 -9.01 -21.20 -10.13
C PRO A 517 -9.57 -20.74 -11.47
N PRO A 518 -10.90 -20.84 -11.68
CA PRO A 518 -11.53 -20.15 -12.80
C PRO A 518 -11.57 -18.63 -12.56
N PRO A 519 -11.76 -17.80 -13.61
CA PRO A 519 -11.73 -16.33 -13.48
C PRO A 519 -12.76 -15.72 -12.50
N TYR A 520 -13.84 -16.43 -12.21
CA TYR A 520 -14.91 -16.01 -11.29
C TYR A 520 -14.74 -16.56 -9.86
N ASN A 521 -13.66 -17.29 -9.59
CA ASN A 521 -13.41 -18.08 -8.40
C ASN A 521 -14.51 -19.11 -8.08
N PHE A 522 -15.58 -18.68 -7.42
CA PHE A 522 -16.68 -19.53 -6.94
C PHE A 522 -17.91 -19.40 -7.84
N VAL A 523 -18.52 -20.53 -8.19
CA VAL A 523 -19.77 -20.55 -8.98
C VAL A 523 -20.92 -20.02 -8.15
N SER A 524 -21.06 -20.45 -6.91
CA SER A 524 -21.89 -19.83 -5.89
C SER A 524 -21.04 -19.44 -4.68
N LEU A 525 -21.40 -18.37 -3.99
CA LEU A 525 -20.68 -17.87 -2.84
C LEU A 525 -21.10 -18.63 -1.56
N PRO A 526 -20.16 -18.95 -0.67
CA PRO A 526 -20.45 -19.71 0.54
C PRO A 526 -21.17 -18.86 1.60
N ARG A 527 -21.91 -19.56 2.46
CA ARG A 527 -22.28 -19.10 3.79
C ARG A 527 -21.42 -19.84 4.80
N VAL A 528 -20.78 -19.13 5.72
CA VAL A 528 -19.86 -19.70 6.70
C VAL A 528 -20.34 -19.46 8.12
N GLU A 529 -20.14 -20.44 8.99
CA GLU A 529 -20.56 -20.39 10.39
C GLU A 529 -19.37 -20.48 11.37
N SER A 530 -18.18 -20.82 10.86
CA SER A 530 -16.94 -20.96 11.63
C SER A 530 -15.72 -20.37 10.90
N ARG A 531 -14.54 -20.50 11.53
CA ARG A 531 -13.24 -20.11 10.97
C ARG A 531 -12.66 -21.13 9.99
N GLU A 532 -13.10 -22.38 10.07
CA GLU A 532 -12.52 -23.54 9.39
C GLU A 532 -13.62 -24.26 8.56
N PRO A 533 -14.21 -23.58 7.57
CA PRO A 533 -15.43 -24.04 6.91
C PRO A 533 -15.29 -25.37 6.18
N LEU A 534 -14.10 -25.71 5.68
CA LEU A 534 -13.86 -27.01 5.01
C LEU A 534 -13.66 -28.16 6.01
N LEU A 535 -13.32 -27.86 7.26
CA LEU A 535 -13.27 -28.87 8.32
C LEU A 535 -14.70 -29.25 8.76
N ASP A 536 -15.57 -28.26 8.89
CA ASP A 536 -16.96 -28.46 9.30
C ASP A 536 -17.81 -29.11 8.20
N ASP A 537 -17.58 -28.75 6.93
CA ASP A 537 -18.21 -29.37 5.76
C ASP A 537 -17.17 -29.68 4.66
N PRO A 538 -16.65 -30.93 4.63
CA PRO A 538 -15.72 -31.38 3.60
C PRO A 538 -16.29 -31.33 2.18
N ASP A 539 -17.61 -31.40 2.01
CA ASP A 539 -18.28 -31.39 0.71
C ASP A 539 -18.62 -29.97 0.22
N LEU A 540 -18.33 -28.93 1.01
CA LEU A 540 -18.64 -27.53 0.70
C LEU A 540 -18.16 -27.16 -0.71
N GLY A 541 -16.91 -27.46 -1.04
CA GLY A 541 -16.35 -27.15 -2.36
C GLY A 541 -17.06 -27.87 -3.52
N LEU A 542 -17.72 -29.02 -3.30
CA LEU A 542 -18.54 -29.70 -4.32
C LEU A 542 -19.91 -29.01 -4.45
N ARG A 543 -20.53 -28.63 -3.34
CA ARG A 543 -21.81 -27.89 -3.31
C ARG A 543 -21.68 -26.54 -4.02
N LEU A 544 -20.61 -25.79 -3.75
CA LEU A 544 -20.35 -24.51 -4.41
C LEU A 544 -20.20 -24.65 -5.93
N VAL A 545 -19.54 -25.71 -6.41
CA VAL A 545 -19.41 -26.00 -7.85
C VAL A 545 -20.76 -26.36 -8.49
N ARG A 546 -21.66 -27.01 -7.76
CA ARG A 546 -23.03 -27.30 -8.23
C ARG A 546 -23.91 -26.04 -8.28
N GLY A 547 -23.50 -24.96 -7.62
CA GLY A 547 -24.24 -23.71 -7.50
C GLY A 547 -25.24 -23.72 -6.33
N GLU A 548 -24.96 -24.50 -5.29
CA GLU A 548 -25.75 -24.61 -4.06
C GLU A 548 -25.26 -23.57 -3.03
N GLY A 549 -25.45 -22.28 -3.36
CA GLY A 549 -25.10 -21.17 -2.49
C GLY A 549 -25.57 -19.84 -3.07
N LEU A 550 -25.01 -18.74 -2.60
CA LEU A 550 -25.47 -17.39 -2.99
C LEU A 550 -24.93 -16.98 -4.37
N LEU A 551 -25.69 -16.15 -5.07
CA LEU A 551 -25.37 -15.56 -6.37
C LEU A 551 -24.97 -16.57 -7.46
N ALA A 552 -25.53 -17.79 -7.44
CA ALA A 552 -25.19 -18.87 -8.38
C ALA A 552 -25.53 -18.59 -9.86
N GLU A 553 -26.54 -17.74 -10.11
CA GLU A 553 -27.06 -17.45 -11.45
C GLU A 553 -26.54 -16.10 -11.94
N ALA A 554 -25.89 -16.11 -13.11
CA ALA A 554 -25.41 -14.90 -13.77
C ALA A 554 -26.57 -14.15 -14.43
N ARG A 555 -26.60 -12.82 -14.29
CA ARG A 555 -27.60 -11.95 -14.90
C ARG A 555 -26.97 -10.74 -15.57
N ASN A 556 -27.64 -10.19 -16.58
CA ASN A 556 -27.32 -8.90 -17.23
C ASN A 556 -25.86 -8.72 -17.71
N GLY A 557 -25.08 -9.80 -17.82
CA GLY A 557 -23.64 -9.72 -18.08
C GLY A 557 -22.82 -9.09 -16.96
N TRP A 558 -23.35 -8.97 -15.74
CA TRP A 558 -22.71 -8.30 -14.61
C TRP A 558 -21.71 -9.20 -13.89
N ARG A 559 -20.60 -8.61 -13.45
CA ARG A 559 -19.68 -9.22 -12.49
C ARG A 559 -20.20 -8.92 -11.08
N GLU A 560 -20.91 -9.90 -10.51
CA GLU A 560 -21.56 -9.75 -9.20
C GLU A 560 -20.79 -10.47 -8.10
N THR A 561 -20.63 -9.80 -6.95
CA THR A 561 -20.16 -10.41 -5.69
C THR A 561 -21.04 -9.92 -4.53
N LEU A 562 -20.91 -10.58 -3.38
CA LEU A 562 -21.67 -10.23 -2.18
C LEU A 562 -20.94 -9.15 -1.37
N ALA A 563 -21.71 -8.20 -0.85
CA ALA A 563 -21.25 -7.29 0.18
C ALA A 563 -22.01 -7.51 1.50
N VAL A 564 -21.28 -7.43 2.61
CA VAL A 564 -21.76 -7.77 3.95
C VAL A 564 -21.57 -6.62 4.94
N ASP A 565 -22.31 -6.64 6.04
CA ASP A 565 -22.05 -5.80 7.20
C ASP A 565 -20.66 -6.07 7.78
N ILE A 566 -20.00 -5.01 8.26
CA ILE A 566 -18.58 -5.08 8.68
C ILE A 566 -18.41 -5.98 9.90
N VAL A 567 -19.34 -5.97 10.86
CA VAL A 567 -19.14 -6.67 12.13
C VAL A 567 -19.78 -8.05 12.09
N SER A 568 -21.05 -8.12 11.70
CA SER A 568 -21.87 -9.34 11.70
C SER A 568 -21.61 -10.25 10.51
N GLY A 569 -21.10 -9.72 9.39
CA GLY A 569 -20.97 -10.50 8.15
C GLY A 569 -22.32 -10.85 7.50
N GLU A 570 -23.42 -10.24 7.94
CA GLU A 570 -24.73 -10.44 7.32
C GLU A 570 -24.77 -9.80 5.91
N PRO A 571 -25.37 -10.47 4.92
CA PRO A 571 -25.57 -9.92 3.58
C PRO A 571 -26.30 -8.57 3.59
N GLU A 572 -25.70 -7.54 3.01
CA GLU A 572 -26.33 -6.23 2.88
C GLU A 572 -26.82 -5.95 1.46
N HIS A 573 -25.97 -6.20 0.46
CA HIS A 573 -26.24 -5.83 -0.93
C HIS A 573 -25.38 -6.61 -1.93
N ILE A 574 -25.76 -6.56 -3.20
CA ILE A 574 -24.99 -7.10 -4.32
C ILE A 574 -24.04 -6.00 -4.85
N ALA A 575 -22.74 -6.28 -4.82
CA ALA A 575 -21.73 -5.43 -5.42
C ALA A 575 -21.52 -5.81 -6.89
N VAL A 576 -21.67 -4.84 -7.79
CA VAL A 576 -21.45 -5.01 -9.23
C VAL A 576 -20.10 -4.39 -9.58
N VAL A 577 -19.10 -5.24 -9.82
CA VAL A 577 -17.73 -4.79 -10.09
C VAL A 577 -17.49 -4.60 -11.59
N PRO A 578 -16.59 -3.68 -11.99
CA PRO A 578 -16.32 -3.42 -13.40
C PRO A 578 -15.63 -4.59 -14.14
N GLY A 579 -15.85 -4.63 -15.46
CA GLY A 579 -15.14 -5.50 -16.39
C GLY A 579 -13.86 -4.88 -16.97
N ASN A 580 -13.30 -5.55 -17.99
CA ASN A 580 -12.10 -5.13 -18.71
C ASN A 580 -12.20 -3.66 -19.16
N SER A 581 -11.11 -2.89 -19.05
CA SER A 581 -11.07 -1.48 -19.42
C SER A 581 -9.65 -1.02 -19.75
N LEU A 582 -9.51 -0.18 -20.77
CA LEU A 582 -8.26 0.50 -21.10
C LEU A 582 -8.07 1.82 -20.32
N LEU A 583 -9.08 2.25 -19.55
CA LEU A 583 -8.98 3.47 -18.76
C LEU A 583 -7.82 3.46 -17.75
N PRO A 584 -7.53 2.36 -17.03
CA PRO A 584 -6.44 2.34 -16.06
C PRO A 584 -5.07 2.57 -16.69
N ILE A 585 -4.74 1.89 -17.79
CA ILE A 585 -3.46 2.10 -18.50
C ILE A 585 -3.39 3.49 -19.13
N THR A 586 -4.50 4.00 -19.67
CA THR A 586 -4.54 5.35 -20.25
C THR A 586 -4.29 6.40 -19.17
N MET A 587 -4.92 6.25 -18.01
CA MET A 587 -4.69 7.12 -16.85
C MET A 587 -3.23 7.03 -16.38
N ALA A 588 -2.70 5.81 -16.21
CA ALA A 588 -1.31 5.61 -15.81
C ALA A 588 -0.33 6.23 -16.81
N ALA A 589 -0.57 6.12 -18.12
CA ALA A 589 0.29 6.71 -19.14
C ALA A 589 0.27 8.25 -19.10
N VAL A 590 -0.90 8.86 -18.86
CA VAL A 590 -1.02 10.32 -18.70
C VAL A 590 -0.31 10.78 -17.43
N LEU A 591 -0.47 10.07 -16.31
CA LEU A 591 0.29 10.34 -15.08
C LEU A 591 1.79 10.14 -15.29
N GLY A 592 2.20 9.10 -16.01
CA GLY A 592 3.59 8.89 -16.41
C GLY A 592 4.14 10.05 -17.25
N GLY A 593 3.33 10.63 -18.13
CA GLY A 593 3.68 11.87 -18.85
C GLY A 593 3.93 13.05 -17.92
N PHE A 594 3.15 13.20 -16.84
CA PHE A 594 3.42 14.18 -15.78
C PHE A 594 4.78 13.93 -15.13
N PHE A 595 5.03 12.72 -14.63
CA PHE A 595 6.30 12.38 -13.96
C PHE A 595 7.52 12.54 -14.90
N LEU A 596 7.42 12.10 -16.15
CA LEU A 596 8.49 12.25 -17.14
C LEU A 596 8.73 13.72 -17.51
N SER A 597 7.69 14.54 -17.59
CA SER A 597 7.84 15.97 -17.84
C SER A 597 8.51 16.70 -16.68
N MET A 598 8.21 16.31 -15.44
CA MET A 598 8.93 16.81 -14.24
C MET A 598 10.40 16.39 -14.30
N LEU A 599 10.68 15.10 -14.55
CA LEU A 599 12.04 14.55 -14.62
C LEU A 599 12.88 15.21 -15.73
N ALA A 600 12.26 15.54 -16.86
CA ALA A 600 12.92 16.23 -17.98
C ALA A 600 13.07 17.75 -17.77
N GLY A 601 12.58 18.30 -16.66
CA GLY A 601 12.58 19.74 -16.38
C GLY A 601 11.57 20.54 -17.23
N TRP A 602 10.59 19.89 -17.86
CA TRP A 602 9.54 20.52 -18.67
C TRP A 602 8.35 20.98 -17.82
N TYR A 603 8.62 21.73 -16.75
CA TYR A 603 7.63 22.13 -15.75
C TYR A 603 6.39 22.85 -16.31
N PRO A 604 6.47 23.73 -17.33
CA PRO A 604 5.28 24.39 -17.88
C PRO A 604 4.30 23.42 -18.56
N VAL A 605 4.77 22.26 -19.01
CA VAL A 605 3.95 21.25 -19.69
C VAL A 605 3.29 20.30 -18.70
N ALA A 606 3.94 20.04 -17.54
CA ALA A 606 3.47 19.07 -16.55
C ALA A 606 1.99 19.24 -16.14
N PRO A 607 1.48 20.46 -15.85
CA PRO A 607 0.07 20.65 -15.47
C PRO A 607 -0.94 20.20 -16.53
N ALA A 608 -0.58 20.21 -17.82
CA ALA A 608 -1.48 19.76 -18.89
C ALA A 608 -1.86 18.29 -18.74
N PHE A 609 -0.92 17.45 -18.30
CA PHE A 609 -1.19 16.03 -18.02
C PHE A 609 -2.16 15.86 -16.85
N LEU A 610 -2.09 16.69 -15.81
CA LEU A 610 -3.03 16.67 -14.69
C LEU A 610 -4.46 17.07 -15.12
N VAL A 611 -4.59 18.03 -16.04
CA VAL A 611 -5.89 18.40 -16.62
C VAL A 611 -6.47 17.24 -17.43
N VAL A 612 -5.65 16.57 -18.25
CA VAL A 612 -6.08 15.38 -18.99
C VAL A 612 -6.44 14.23 -18.04
N ALA A 613 -5.68 14.01 -16.97
CA ALA A 613 -5.99 13.03 -15.94
C ALA A 613 -7.33 13.32 -15.27
N ALA A 614 -7.60 14.59 -14.92
CA ALA A 614 -8.90 15.00 -14.38
C ALA A 614 -10.05 14.74 -15.36
N ALA A 615 -9.86 14.99 -16.65
CA ALA A 615 -10.86 14.69 -17.69
C ALA A 615 -11.11 13.18 -17.85
N ILE A 616 -10.04 12.35 -17.81
CA ILE A 616 -10.17 10.88 -17.81
C ILE A 616 -10.90 10.41 -16.55
N GLY A 617 -10.56 10.96 -15.38
CA GLY A 617 -11.22 10.66 -14.11
C GLY A 617 -12.71 11.01 -14.14
N TRP A 618 -13.06 12.17 -14.70
CA TRP A 618 -14.45 12.56 -14.92
C TRP A 618 -15.19 11.56 -15.82
N ARG A 619 -14.60 11.19 -16.96
CA ARG A 619 -15.16 10.17 -17.86
C ARG A 619 -15.33 8.84 -17.14
N TRP A 620 -14.31 8.38 -16.43
CA TRP A 620 -14.35 7.12 -15.68
C TRP A 620 -15.50 7.13 -14.67
N ALA A 621 -15.68 8.21 -13.92
CA ALA A 621 -16.78 8.35 -12.98
C ALA A 621 -18.18 8.26 -13.63
N THR A 622 -18.33 8.71 -14.90
CA THR A 622 -19.63 8.61 -15.60
C THR A 622 -20.10 7.19 -15.87
N GLU A 623 -19.21 6.19 -15.85
CA GLU A 623 -19.54 4.77 -16.06
C GLU A 623 -20.19 4.12 -14.83
N THR A 624 -20.30 4.84 -13.71
CA THR A 624 -20.83 4.32 -12.44
C THR A 624 -22.28 4.71 -12.21
N GLY A 625 -23.03 3.90 -11.45
CA GLY A 625 -24.41 4.20 -11.03
C GLY A 625 -25.48 3.88 -12.08
N SER A 626 -26.75 3.97 -11.68
CA SER A 626 -27.91 3.73 -12.55
C SER A 626 -28.91 4.89 -12.48
N ALA A 627 -29.41 5.32 -13.65
CA ALA A 627 -30.47 6.32 -13.77
C ALA A 627 -31.87 5.75 -13.47
N VAL A 628 -32.02 4.43 -13.53
CA VAL A 628 -33.29 3.73 -13.27
C VAL A 628 -33.14 2.90 -12.00
N PRO A 629 -34.15 2.89 -11.10
CA PRO A 629 -34.19 1.96 -9.98
C PRO A 629 -34.12 0.51 -10.48
N ILE A 630 -33.18 -0.26 -9.92
CA ILE A 630 -33.00 -1.70 -10.17
C ILE A 630 -33.88 -2.49 -9.20
N GLY A 631 -33.97 -2.05 -7.95
CA GLY A 631 -34.71 -2.75 -6.89
C GLY A 631 -33.95 -3.94 -6.31
N ARG A 632 -34.66 -4.69 -5.46
CA ARG A 632 -34.12 -5.89 -4.82
C ARG A 632 -34.02 -7.03 -5.84
N LEU A 633 -32.91 -7.74 -5.81
CA LEU A 633 -32.61 -8.85 -6.70
C LEU A 633 -32.43 -10.14 -5.89
N PRO A 634 -32.84 -11.30 -6.43
CA PRO A 634 -32.66 -12.56 -5.73
C PRO A 634 -31.17 -12.90 -5.64
N ALA A 635 -30.69 -13.11 -4.43
CA ALA A 635 -29.31 -13.46 -4.10
C ALA A 635 -29.09 -14.96 -3.83
N GLY A 636 -30.16 -15.77 -3.83
CA GLY A 636 -30.12 -17.20 -3.47
C GLY A 636 -30.75 -17.46 -2.10
N ASP A 637 -31.15 -18.70 -1.82
CA ASP A 637 -31.72 -19.14 -0.53
C ASP A 637 -32.90 -18.28 0.00
N GLY A 638 -33.75 -17.79 -0.90
CA GLY A 638 -34.88 -16.90 -0.55
C GLY A 638 -34.48 -15.47 -0.17
N LEU A 639 -33.19 -15.15 -0.19
CA LEU A 639 -32.68 -13.81 0.10
C LEU A 639 -32.83 -12.89 -1.12
N GLU A 640 -33.40 -11.71 -0.90
CA GLU A 640 -33.44 -10.63 -1.89
C GLU A 640 -32.65 -9.43 -1.37
N LEU A 641 -31.74 -8.90 -2.16
CA LEU A 641 -30.83 -7.82 -1.76
C LEU A 641 -30.86 -6.67 -2.77
N PRO A 642 -30.75 -5.40 -2.32
CA PRO A 642 -30.53 -4.28 -3.22
C PRO A 642 -29.13 -4.36 -3.86
N THR A 643 -28.91 -3.54 -4.89
CA THR A 643 -27.56 -3.35 -5.45
C THR A 643 -26.80 -2.25 -4.71
N GLN A 644 -25.47 -2.23 -4.83
CA GLN A 644 -24.61 -1.18 -4.27
C GLN A 644 -25.01 0.25 -4.68
N HIS A 645 -25.77 0.42 -5.76
CA HIS A 645 -26.20 1.73 -6.26
C HIS A 645 -27.37 2.32 -5.47
N GLU A 646 -28.12 1.47 -4.76
CA GLU A 646 -29.35 1.81 -4.02
C GLU A 646 -29.14 1.67 -2.50
N VAL A 647 -27.88 1.61 -2.05
CA VAL A 647 -27.54 1.61 -0.63
C VAL A 647 -26.62 2.77 -0.30
N ARG A 648 -26.71 3.26 0.92
CA ARG A 648 -25.88 4.39 1.37
C ARG A 648 -24.43 3.97 1.60
N GLY A 649 -24.17 2.72 2.00
CA GLY A 649 -22.88 2.22 2.49
C GLY A 649 -22.12 1.28 1.53
N GLY A 650 -22.30 1.44 0.22
CA GLY A 650 -21.63 0.58 -0.77
C GLY A 650 -20.10 0.78 -0.82
N PRO A 651 -19.38 -0.06 -1.60
CA PRO A 651 -17.92 -0.03 -1.67
C PRO A 651 -17.35 1.36 -1.99
N GLY A 652 -17.94 2.10 -2.94
CA GLY A 652 -17.47 3.44 -3.30
C GLY A 652 -17.48 4.47 -2.16
N TRP A 653 -18.41 4.34 -1.21
CA TRP A 653 -18.42 5.18 0.00
C TRP A 653 -17.23 4.83 0.90
N TRP A 654 -17.05 3.55 1.22
CA TRP A 654 -15.95 3.10 2.07
C TRP A 654 -14.58 3.35 1.44
N GLY A 655 -14.43 3.17 0.13
CA GLY A 655 -13.22 3.54 -0.60
C GLY A 655 -12.91 5.03 -0.47
N SER A 656 -13.93 5.89 -0.54
CA SER A 656 -13.76 7.33 -0.31
C SER A 656 -13.36 7.66 1.12
N VAL A 657 -13.94 6.99 2.12
CA VAL A 657 -13.56 7.17 3.54
C VAL A 657 -12.09 6.85 3.77
N VAL A 658 -11.62 5.70 3.26
CA VAL A 658 -10.22 5.27 3.41
C VAL A 658 -9.28 6.20 2.64
N THR A 659 -9.65 6.63 1.44
CA THR A 659 -8.85 7.59 0.65
C THR A 659 -8.73 8.95 1.35
N VAL A 660 -9.82 9.44 1.95
CA VAL A 660 -9.81 10.68 2.73
C VAL A 660 -8.95 10.53 4.00
N ALA A 661 -8.93 9.37 4.63
CA ALA A 661 -8.01 9.11 5.75
C ALA A 661 -6.54 9.25 5.32
N ALA A 662 -6.14 8.62 4.21
CA ALA A 662 -4.78 8.78 3.66
C ALA A 662 -4.44 10.24 3.34
N SER A 663 -5.39 10.97 2.74
CA SER A 663 -5.22 12.39 2.44
C SER A 663 -5.05 13.24 3.69
N LEU A 664 -5.84 12.97 4.74
CA LEU A 664 -5.71 13.63 6.04
C LEU A 664 -4.37 13.33 6.69
N THR A 665 -3.81 12.14 6.49
CA THR A 665 -2.46 11.82 6.96
C THR A 665 -1.40 12.61 6.21
N LEU A 666 -1.53 12.78 4.89
CA LEU A 666 -0.65 13.67 4.12
C LEU A 666 -0.69 15.09 4.69
N LEU A 667 -1.90 15.62 4.95
CA LEU A 667 -2.06 16.93 5.59
C LEU A 667 -1.41 16.96 6.97
N ALA A 668 -1.64 15.94 7.81
CA ALA A 668 -1.04 15.87 9.14
C ALA A 668 0.49 15.87 9.09
N SER A 669 1.10 15.16 8.13
CA SER A 669 2.54 15.19 7.89
C SER A 669 3.05 16.57 7.45
N LEU A 670 2.26 17.30 6.64
CA LEU A 670 2.60 18.65 6.20
C LEU A 670 2.50 19.66 7.34
N LEU A 671 1.46 19.57 8.16
CA LEU A 671 1.30 20.36 9.37
C LEU A 671 2.40 20.05 10.39
N PHE A 672 2.76 18.78 10.55
CA PHE A 672 3.91 18.35 11.34
C PHE A 672 5.21 18.99 10.83
N GLY A 673 5.46 18.97 9.52
CA GLY A 673 6.66 19.57 8.95
C GLY A 673 6.75 21.08 9.18
N HIS A 674 5.63 21.80 9.02
CA HIS A 674 5.56 23.23 9.34
C HIS A 674 5.80 23.49 10.83
N ALA A 675 5.15 22.73 11.72
CA ALA A 675 5.31 22.87 13.17
C ALA A 675 6.73 22.49 13.63
N PHE A 676 7.34 21.47 13.03
CA PHE A 676 8.73 21.09 13.30
C PHE A 676 9.69 22.22 12.94
N LEU A 677 9.55 22.82 11.74
CA LEU A 677 10.39 23.95 11.36
C LEU A 677 10.15 25.17 12.26
N TRP A 678 8.91 25.40 12.71
CA TRP A 678 8.64 26.44 13.70
C TRP A 678 9.42 26.23 15.00
N THR A 679 9.57 24.98 15.47
CA THR A 679 10.26 24.74 16.75
C THR A 679 11.78 24.75 16.63
N VAL A 680 12.35 24.42 15.47
CA VAL A 680 13.81 24.26 15.31
C VAL A 680 14.49 25.42 14.56
N SER A 681 13.75 26.17 13.75
CA SER A 681 14.33 27.25 12.94
C SER A 681 14.32 28.57 13.72
N PRO A 682 15.44 29.34 13.68
CA PRO A 682 15.51 30.64 14.32
C PRO A 682 14.55 31.64 13.65
N ASP A 683 14.08 32.62 14.42
CA ASP A 683 13.25 33.73 13.94
C ASP A 683 12.03 33.30 13.10
N TRP A 684 11.31 32.25 13.56
CA TRP A 684 10.15 31.70 12.86
C TRP A 684 8.80 32.19 13.41
N PRO A 685 7.88 32.68 12.56
CA PRO A 685 8.13 33.14 11.18
C PRO A 685 8.87 34.48 11.18
N PRO A 686 9.67 34.78 10.13
CA PRO A 686 10.31 36.09 10.03
C PRO A 686 9.26 37.20 9.99
N PRO A 687 9.33 38.23 10.86
CA PRO A 687 8.30 39.27 10.95
C PRO A 687 8.02 39.99 9.62
N SER A 688 9.04 40.13 8.76
CA SER A 688 8.93 40.71 7.42
C SER A 688 8.07 39.89 6.46
N LEU A 689 7.85 38.61 6.76
CA LEU A 689 7.11 37.66 5.93
C LEU A 689 5.70 37.38 6.46
N VAL A 690 5.28 38.04 7.54
CA VAL A 690 3.96 37.89 8.15
C VAL A 690 3.04 39.02 7.68
N PRO A 691 2.11 38.78 6.74
CA PRO A 691 1.22 39.83 6.26
C PRO A 691 0.10 40.12 7.26
N ALA A 692 -0.15 41.38 7.57
CA ALA A 692 -1.33 41.80 8.35
C ALA A 692 -2.57 41.86 7.45
N VAL A 693 -3.44 40.84 7.51
CA VAL A 693 -4.62 40.73 6.63
C VAL A 693 -5.82 40.04 7.26
N TRP A 694 -7.00 40.48 6.82
CA TRP A 694 -8.29 40.02 7.35
C TRP A 694 -9.30 39.61 6.26
N LEU A 695 -9.26 40.22 5.07
CA LEU A 695 -10.31 40.06 4.06
C LEU A 695 -10.28 38.68 3.38
N GLU A 696 -9.18 38.31 2.72
CA GLU A 696 -9.06 37.04 2.02
C GLU A 696 -9.22 35.85 2.98
N PRO A 697 -8.59 35.83 4.18
CA PRO A 697 -8.84 34.80 5.17
C PRO A 697 -10.32 34.67 5.57
N LEU A 698 -11.00 35.79 5.83
CA LEU A 698 -12.42 35.80 6.16
C LEU A 698 -13.27 35.23 5.02
N LEU A 699 -12.96 35.58 3.77
CA LEU A 699 -13.68 35.04 2.60
C LEU A 699 -13.47 33.53 2.44
N VAL A 700 -12.28 33.00 2.72
CA VAL A 700 -12.03 31.55 2.76
C VAL A 700 -12.90 30.89 3.83
N LEU A 701 -12.95 31.45 5.05
CA LEU A 701 -13.75 30.92 6.15
C LEU A 701 -15.25 30.94 5.84
N VAL A 702 -15.76 32.04 5.26
CA VAL A 702 -17.16 32.15 4.83
C VAL A 702 -17.48 31.14 3.73
N GLY A 703 -16.62 31.01 2.72
CA GLY A 703 -16.76 30.02 1.65
C GLY A 703 -16.79 28.59 2.18
N ALA A 704 -15.85 28.25 3.07
CA ALA A 704 -15.78 26.94 3.72
C ALA A 704 -17.01 26.64 4.57
N ALA A 705 -17.46 27.59 5.40
CA ALA A 705 -18.66 27.46 6.21
C ALA A 705 -19.92 27.25 5.36
N LEU A 706 -20.07 28.03 4.28
CA LEU A 706 -21.16 27.89 3.33
C LEU A 706 -21.13 26.50 2.66
N ALA A 707 -19.96 26.04 2.21
CA ALA A 707 -19.80 24.73 1.59
C ALA A 707 -20.18 23.58 2.54
N LEU A 708 -19.74 23.64 3.80
CA LEU A 708 -20.06 22.64 4.83
C LEU A 708 -21.56 22.62 5.16
N TRP A 709 -22.14 23.81 5.39
CA TRP A 709 -23.56 23.95 5.71
C TRP A 709 -24.44 23.45 4.55
N ALA A 710 -24.15 23.90 3.34
CA ALA A 710 -24.92 23.54 2.15
C ALA A 710 -24.77 22.05 1.79
N GLY A 711 -23.56 21.49 1.92
CA GLY A 711 -23.31 20.07 1.73
C GLY A 711 -24.07 19.18 2.74
N ARG A 712 -24.14 19.60 4.01
CA ARG A 712 -24.96 18.92 5.03
C ARG A 712 -26.45 19.01 4.73
N ARG A 713 -26.94 20.18 4.28
CA ARG A 713 -28.34 20.36 3.86
C ARG A 713 -28.70 19.49 2.66
N ALA A 714 -27.79 19.35 1.69
CA ALA A 714 -28.01 18.47 0.53
C ALA A 714 -28.18 17.00 0.96
N ASP A 715 -27.31 16.49 1.83
CA ASP A 715 -27.37 15.10 2.30
C ASP A 715 -28.61 14.83 3.18
N LEU A 716 -29.00 15.77 4.06
CA LEU A 716 -30.26 15.67 4.81
C LEU A 716 -31.48 15.64 3.88
N GLY A 717 -31.52 16.53 2.88
CA GLY A 717 -32.59 16.57 1.88
C GLY A 717 -32.67 15.30 1.03
N ALA A 718 -31.59 14.53 0.91
CA ALA A 718 -31.60 13.21 0.27
C ALA A 718 -32.06 12.09 1.22
N ALA A 719 -31.83 12.23 2.54
CA ALA A 719 -32.26 11.27 3.56
C ALA A 719 -33.76 11.36 3.88
N ASP A 720 -34.35 12.55 3.80
CA ASP A 720 -35.79 12.79 4.08
C ASP A 720 -36.74 12.24 3.00
N GLY A 721 -36.21 11.57 1.97
CA GLY A 721 -36.99 10.97 0.87
C GLY A 721 -37.81 9.72 1.23
N GLY A 722 -37.61 9.14 2.42
CA GLY A 722 -38.29 7.92 2.91
C GLY A 722 -38.01 6.65 2.08
N PRO A 723 -38.18 5.43 2.65
CA PRO A 723 -38.24 4.22 1.84
C PRO A 723 -39.50 4.26 0.98
N ALA A 724 -39.34 4.13 -0.34
CA ALA A 724 -40.49 4.07 -1.25
C ALA A 724 -41.20 2.72 -1.09
N ASP A 725 -42.37 2.69 -0.47
CA ASP A 725 -43.28 1.55 -0.57
C ASP A 725 -43.69 1.34 -2.04
N ALA A 726 -43.59 0.09 -2.50
CA ALA A 726 -43.77 -0.32 -3.90
C ALA A 726 -45.11 0.14 -4.52
N ALA A 727 -46.14 0.39 -3.71
CA ALA A 727 -47.47 0.82 -4.14
C ALA A 727 -47.59 2.33 -4.45
N SER A 728 -46.64 3.17 -4.02
CA SER A 728 -46.67 4.64 -4.22
C SER A 728 -45.75 5.15 -5.35
N SER A 729 -45.14 4.21 -6.08
CA SER A 729 -44.00 4.38 -7.00
C SER A 729 -44.23 5.27 -8.24
N ARG A 730 -45.34 5.98 -8.36
CA ARG A 730 -45.57 6.94 -9.46
C ARG A 730 -45.54 8.41 -9.06
N ARG A 731 -45.49 8.79 -7.77
CA ARG A 731 -45.63 10.21 -7.38
C ARG A 731 -44.68 10.78 -6.32
N ALA A 732 -43.86 9.98 -5.65
CA ALA A 732 -42.86 10.50 -4.71
C ALA A 732 -41.44 10.43 -5.30
N SER A 733 -41.22 11.06 -6.46
CA SER A 733 -39.84 11.42 -6.82
C SER A 733 -39.36 12.42 -5.78
N VAL A 734 -38.24 12.14 -5.10
CA VAL A 734 -37.48 13.21 -4.43
C VAL A 734 -37.26 14.27 -5.48
N ASP A 735 -38.01 15.36 -5.34
CA ASP A 735 -38.11 16.37 -6.37
C ASP A 735 -36.71 16.97 -6.52
N GLY A 736 -36.06 16.73 -7.66
CA GLY A 736 -34.66 17.14 -7.88
C GLY A 736 -34.44 18.64 -7.63
N THR A 737 -35.53 19.42 -7.66
CA THR A 737 -35.67 20.80 -7.19
C THR A 737 -35.14 21.02 -5.76
N ARG A 738 -35.44 20.14 -4.80
CA ARG A 738 -35.02 20.24 -3.38
C ARG A 738 -33.51 20.06 -3.20
N LEU A 739 -32.86 19.28 -4.06
CA LEU A 739 -31.40 19.05 -4.02
C LEU A 739 -30.62 20.12 -4.79
N ARG A 740 -31.23 20.75 -5.81
CA ARG A 740 -30.55 21.75 -6.67
C ARG A 740 -30.04 22.96 -5.89
N ALA A 741 -30.87 23.53 -5.01
CA ALA A 741 -30.50 24.72 -4.23
C ALA A 741 -29.30 24.46 -3.29
N PRO A 742 -29.31 23.45 -2.39
CA PRO A 742 -28.18 23.22 -1.51
C PRO A 742 -26.91 22.77 -2.26
N VAL A 743 -27.04 22.02 -3.36
CA VAL A 743 -25.87 21.66 -4.20
C VAL A 743 -25.27 22.90 -4.86
N THR A 744 -26.10 23.82 -5.35
CA THR A 744 -25.63 25.08 -5.97
C THR A 744 -24.94 25.97 -4.93
N LEU A 745 -25.50 26.08 -3.72
CA LEU A 745 -24.87 26.82 -2.62
C LEU A 745 -23.54 26.18 -2.19
N ALA A 746 -23.44 24.84 -2.19
CA ALA A 746 -22.17 24.15 -1.92
C ALA A 746 -21.11 24.49 -2.98
N ILE A 747 -21.49 24.53 -4.27
CA ILE A 747 -20.63 24.96 -5.37
C ILE A 747 -20.18 26.41 -5.17
N CYS A 748 -21.10 27.33 -4.84
CA CYS A 748 -20.76 28.73 -4.59
C CYS A 748 -19.80 28.89 -3.41
N GLY A 749 -20.01 28.14 -2.31
CA GLY A 749 -19.11 28.12 -1.16
C GLY A 749 -17.70 27.65 -1.52
N GLN A 750 -17.59 26.55 -2.28
CA GLN A 750 -16.29 26.04 -2.76
C GLN A 750 -15.61 27.02 -3.72
N LEU A 751 -16.37 27.63 -4.65
CA LEU A 751 -15.84 28.65 -5.57
C LEU A 751 -15.31 29.88 -4.82
N LEU A 752 -16.05 30.36 -3.82
CA LEU A 752 -15.62 31.48 -2.99
C LEU A 752 -14.33 31.15 -2.24
N ALA A 753 -14.28 29.97 -1.58
CA ALA A 753 -13.08 29.51 -0.90
C ALA A 753 -11.89 29.37 -1.85
N PHE A 754 -12.10 28.80 -3.05
CA PHE A 754 -11.07 28.63 -4.07
C PHE A 754 -10.52 29.96 -4.56
N ALA A 755 -11.40 30.89 -4.93
CA ALA A 755 -10.99 32.22 -5.42
C ALA A 755 -10.29 33.03 -4.33
N ALA A 756 -10.78 32.97 -3.08
CA ALA A 756 -10.14 33.63 -1.95
C ALA A 756 -8.78 33.02 -1.60
N LEU A 757 -8.62 31.70 -1.69
CA LEU A 757 -7.31 31.04 -1.54
C LEU A 757 -6.33 31.44 -2.65
N ILE A 758 -6.78 31.55 -3.91
CA ILE A 758 -5.93 32.06 -5.01
C ILE A 758 -5.49 33.49 -4.71
N ALA A 759 -6.41 34.35 -4.27
CA ALA A 759 -6.07 35.74 -3.91
C ALA A 759 -5.09 35.79 -2.72
N LEU A 760 -5.28 34.95 -1.71
CA LEU A 760 -4.36 34.81 -0.57
C LEU A 760 -2.96 34.41 -1.05
N VAL A 761 -2.85 33.39 -1.90
CA VAL A 761 -1.58 32.93 -2.49
C VAL A 761 -0.94 34.03 -3.33
N ALA A 762 -1.70 34.68 -4.21
CA ALA A 762 -1.17 35.64 -5.17
C ALA A 762 -0.73 36.97 -4.54
N TRP A 763 -1.39 37.40 -3.45
CA TRP A 763 -1.18 38.74 -2.90
C TRP A 763 -0.54 38.74 -1.51
N ARG A 764 -0.60 37.64 -0.76
CA ARG A 764 -0.26 37.62 0.67
C ARG A 764 0.86 36.64 1.01
N ILE A 765 0.96 35.50 0.34
CA ILE A 765 2.04 34.54 0.60
C ILE A 765 3.31 35.03 -0.10
N PRO A 766 4.43 35.23 0.63
CA PRO A 766 5.71 35.63 0.03
C PRO A 766 6.24 34.59 -0.95
N SER A 767 7.30 34.95 -1.68
CA SER A 767 7.94 34.00 -2.61
C SER A 767 8.41 32.76 -1.84
N PRO A 768 8.01 31.55 -2.25
CA PRO A 768 8.37 30.32 -1.55
C PRO A 768 9.87 29.97 -1.65
N ALA A 769 10.64 30.68 -2.49
CA ALA A 769 12.08 30.53 -2.58
C ALA A 769 12.85 31.35 -1.52
N GLU A 770 12.23 32.31 -0.85
CA GLU A 770 12.92 33.22 0.08
C GLU A 770 13.26 32.53 1.41
N HIS A 771 12.29 31.84 1.99
CA HIS A 771 12.42 31.23 3.31
C HIS A 771 11.53 29.99 3.44
N ALA A 772 11.91 29.05 4.31
CA ALA A 772 11.18 27.82 4.55
C ALA A 772 9.75 28.03 5.09
N TYR A 773 9.52 29.13 5.81
CA TYR A 773 8.16 29.55 6.20
C TYR A 773 7.28 29.81 4.97
N ALA A 774 7.77 30.58 3.99
CA ALA A 774 7.04 30.86 2.76
C ALA A 774 6.86 29.58 1.92
N ALA A 775 7.87 28.71 1.86
CA ALA A 775 7.79 27.42 1.19
C ALA A 775 6.70 26.51 1.78
N THR A 776 6.68 26.34 3.10
CA THR A 776 5.67 25.52 3.79
C THR A 776 4.28 26.15 3.74
N ALA A 777 4.18 27.48 3.82
CA ALA A 777 2.92 28.19 3.64
C ALA A 777 2.34 27.96 2.24
N MET A 778 3.17 28.06 1.20
CA MET A 778 2.78 27.79 -0.17
C MET A 778 2.38 26.32 -0.38
N ALA A 779 3.12 25.37 0.19
CA ALA A 779 2.78 23.94 0.11
C ALA A 779 1.42 23.65 0.77
N MET A 780 1.14 24.23 1.94
CA MET A 780 -0.17 24.10 2.59
C MET A 780 -1.28 24.74 1.76
N ALA A 781 -1.07 25.95 1.24
CA ALA A 781 -2.05 26.60 0.38
C ALA A 781 -2.33 25.81 -0.90
N ALA A 782 -1.29 25.21 -1.51
CA ALA A 782 -1.42 24.32 -2.67
C ALA A 782 -2.24 23.07 -2.34
N TYR A 783 -2.02 22.44 -1.17
CA TYR A 783 -2.84 21.32 -0.69
C TYR A 783 -4.31 21.73 -0.56
N ALA A 784 -4.59 22.88 0.07
CA ALA A 784 -5.95 23.39 0.22
C ALA A 784 -6.62 23.67 -1.14
N LEU A 785 -5.91 24.35 -2.04
CA LEU A 785 -6.38 24.65 -3.40
C LEU A 785 -6.72 23.38 -4.17
N PHE A 786 -5.85 22.36 -4.13
CA PHE A 786 -6.09 21.09 -4.78
C PHE A 786 -7.38 20.43 -4.27
N HIS A 787 -7.57 20.35 -2.95
CA HIS A 787 -8.73 19.67 -2.37
C HIS A 787 -10.04 20.45 -2.55
N VAL A 788 -10.00 21.79 -2.48
CA VAL A 788 -11.17 22.63 -2.79
C VAL A 788 -11.52 22.52 -4.28
N GLY A 789 -10.53 22.55 -5.18
CA GLY A 789 -10.72 22.37 -6.61
C GLY A 789 -11.28 20.99 -6.98
N LEU A 790 -10.75 19.94 -6.36
CA LEU A 790 -11.26 18.57 -6.50
C LEU A 790 -12.72 18.48 -6.01
N ALA A 791 -13.01 19.01 -4.82
CA ALA A 791 -14.37 19.06 -4.29
C ALA A 791 -15.33 19.83 -5.22
N LEU A 792 -14.90 20.96 -5.77
CA LEU A 792 -15.68 21.74 -6.73
C LEU A 792 -15.99 20.91 -7.98
N MET A 793 -15.01 20.23 -8.55
CA MET A 793 -15.20 19.32 -9.67
C MET A 793 -16.23 18.23 -9.33
N MET A 794 -16.11 17.60 -8.17
CA MET A 794 -17.04 16.57 -7.72
C MET A 794 -18.47 17.12 -7.50
N TRP A 795 -18.62 18.34 -6.97
CA TRP A 795 -19.95 18.97 -6.82
C TRP A 795 -20.58 19.29 -8.17
N LEU A 796 -19.80 19.77 -9.14
CA LEU A 796 -20.25 19.97 -10.51
C LEU A 796 -20.70 18.64 -11.15
N PHE A 797 -19.97 17.55 -10.89
CA PHE A 797 -20.34 16.21 -11.34
C PHE A 797 -21.68 15.77 -10.74
N VAL A 798 -21.84 15.89 -9.41
CA VAL A 798 -23.08 15.55 -8.71
C VAL A 798 -24.26 16.39 -9.20
N ARG A 799 -24.07 17.69 -9.45
CA ARG A 799 -25.11 18.56 -10.04
C ARG A 799 -25.61 18.01 -11.38
N ARG A 800 -24.69 17.57 -12.26
CA ARG A 800 -25.04 16.93 -13.53
C ARG A 800 -25.76 15.60 -13.32
N ARG A 801 -25.33 14.81 -12.33
CA ARG A 801 -25.94 13.51 -12.02
C ARG A 801 -27.37 13.63 -11.51
N ILE A 802 -27.66 14.65 -10.68
CA ILE A 802 -29.03 15.02 -10.27
C ILE A 802 -29.87 15.38 -11.51
N ALA A 803 -29.34 16.22 -12.41
CA ALA A 803 -30.06 16.62 -13.62
C ALA A 803 -30.38 15.43 -14.54
N SER A 804 -29.51 14.42 -14.57
CA SER A 804 -29.70 13.18 -15.35
C SER A 804 -30.46 12.05 -14.63
N GLY A 805 -31.02 12.29 -13.44
CA GLY A 805 -31.82 11.29 -12.71
C GLY A 805 -31.05 10.15 -12.03
N HIS A 806 -29.73 10.24 -11.95
CA HIS A 806 -28.89 9.22 -11.31
C HIS A 806 -28.79 9.35 -9.78
N ILE A 807 -29.33 10.43 -9.22
CA ILE A 807 -29.37 10.69 -7.78
C ILE A 807 -30.82 11.00 -7.41
N ALA A 808 -31.47 10.06 -6.73
CA ALA A 808 -32.83 10.19 -6.21
C ALA A 808 -33.09 9.12 -5.13
N GLY A 809 -33.75 9.49 -4.04
CA GLY A 809 -34.13 8.56 -2.96
C GLY A 809 -32.93 7.79 -2.38
N ASP A 810 -33.01 6.46 -2.46
CA ASP A 810 -32.00 5.49 -2.01
C ASP A 810 -30.67 5.55 -2.79
N ARG A 811 -30.65 6.10 -4.01
CA ARG A 811 -29.45 6.33 -4.84
C ARG A 811 -28.68 7.59 -4.46
N SER A 812 -28.44 7.78 -3.16
CA SER A 812 -27.79 8.97 -2.58
C SER A 812 -26.27 8.85 -2.37
N ALA A 813 -25.66 7.70 -2.67
CA ALA A 813 -24.24 7.46 -2.43
C ALA A 813 -23.29 8.51 -3.05
N PRO A 814 -23.47 8.97 -4.31
CA PRO A 814 -22.61 10.02 -4.87
C PRO A 814 -22.67 11.34 -4.10
N LEU A 815 -23.83 11.68 -3.53
CA LEU A 815 -24.01 12.89 -2.73
C LEU A 815 -23.27 12.80 -1.40
N ARG A 816 -23.30 11.63 -0.74
CA ARG A 816 -22.52 11.37 0.47
C ARG A 816 -21.03 11.50 0.21
N ILE A 817 -20.55 10.89 -0.88
CA ILE A 817 -19.14 10.93 -1.30
C ILE A 817 -18.71 12.38 -1.51
N VAL A 818 -19.42 13.18 -2.30
CA VAL A 818 -19.02 14.58 -2.52
C VAL A 818 -19.10 15.42 -1.25
N ARG A 819 -20.03 15.14 -0.34
CA ARG A 819 -20.08 15.81 0.97
C ARG A 819 -18.82 15.52 1.79
N LEU A 820 -18.34 14.27 1.79
CA LEU A 820 -17.12 13.89 2.48
C LEU A 820 -15.90 14.64 1.92
N TRP A 821 -15.70 14.60 0.61
CA TRP A 821 -14.60 15.30 -0.06
C TRP A 821 -14.72 16.83 0.02
N GLY A 822 -15.94 17.35 -0.09
CA GLY A 822 -16.22 18.77 0.11
C GLY A 822 -15.93 19.23 1.54
N GLY A 823 -16.18 18.37 2.52
CA GLY A 823 -15.79 18.58 3.92
C GLY A 823 -14.29 18.62 4.10
N LEU A 824 -13.55 17.67 3.50
CA LEU A 824 -12.09 17.67 3.49
C LEU A 824 -11.54 18.99 2.91
N GLY A 825 -12.00 19.39 1.73
CA GLY A 825 -11.55 20.63 1.08
C GLY A 825 -11.84 21.88 1.91
N ALA A 826 -13.08 22.02 2.41
CA ALA A 826 -13.48 23.18 3.20
C ALA A 826 -12.75 23.26 4.56
N LEU A 827 -12.63 22.15 5.28
CA LEU A 827 -11.94 22.12 6.58
C LEU A 827 -10.44 22.32 6.42
N SER A 828 -9.82 21.75 5.39
CA SER A 828 -8.39 21.98 5.11
C SER A 828 -8.14 23.44 4.77
N ALA A 829 -8.96 24.04 3.90
CA ALA A 829 -8.87 25.46 3.55
C ALA A 829 -9.01 26.37 4.77
N ALA A 830 -10.02 26.14 5.62
CA ALA A 830 -10.23 26.92 6.82
C ALA A 830 -9.08 26.76 7.83
N GLY A 831 -8.70 25.52 8.15
CA GLY A 831 -7.64 25.23 9.12
C GLY A 831 -6.28 25.77 8.72
N ILE A 832 -5.89 25.58 7.45
CA ILE A 832 -4.64 26.11 6.91
C ILE A 832 -4.66 27.64 6.92
N THR A 833 -5.76 28.25 6.49
CA THR A 833 -5.88 29.73 6.50
C THR A 833 -5.73 30.30 7.90
N LEU A 834 -6.37 29.69 8.91
CA LEU A 834 -6.22 30.10 10.31
C LEU A 834 -4.77 29.95 10.80
N LEU A 835 -4.10 28.85 10.45
CA LEU A 835 -2.70 28.62 10.81
C LEU A 835 -1.77 29.66 10.17
N LEU A 836 -2.00 30.03 8.92
CA LEU A 836 -1.20 31.01 8.20
C LEU A 836 -1.32 32.43 8.78
N VAL A 837 -2.49 32.79 9.31
CA VAL A 837 -2.75 34.12 9.87
C VAL A 837 -2.41 34.19 11.37
N LEU A 838 -2.36 33.06 12.07
CA LEU A 838 -2.07 32.97 13.50
C LEU A 838 -0.84 33.80 13.95
N PRO A 839 0.31 33.79 13.24
CA PRO A 839 1.46 34.60 13.64
C PRO A 839 1.17 36.11 13.64
N ALA A 840 0.36 36.60 12.70
CA ALA A 840 -0.04 38.00 12.63
C ALA A 840 -0.99 38.41 13.76
N TRP A 841 -1.63 37.46 14.43
CA TRP A 841 -2.51 37.70 15.58
C TRP A 841 -1.79 37.58 16.93
N LEU A 842 -0.67 36.86 16.96
CA LEU A 842 0.16 36.69 18.16
C LEU A 842 1.25 37.78 18.28
N ALA A 843 1.62 38.41 17.15
CA ALA A 843 2.46 39.60 17.08
C ALA A 843 1.65 40.87 17.38
#